data_AF-A0A151H9P7-F1
#
_entry.id   AF-A0A151H9P7-F1
#
_cell.length_a   1.000
_cell.length_b   1.000
_cell.length_c   1.000
_cell.angle_alpha   90.00
_cell.angle_beta   90.00
_cell.angle_gamma   90.00
#
_symmetry.space_group_name_H-M   'P 1'
#
loop_
_entity.id
_entity.type
_entity.pdbx_description
1 polymer ?
#
loop_
_entity_poly.entity_id
_entity_poly.type
_entity_poly.pdbx_seq_one_letter_code
_entity_poly.pdbx_strand_id
1 'polypeptide(L)'
;GSCHSVAFVSRNRFAVIDKAGATTLGIYNMNNELCKKVDLPCAVDRLFFGGNNRVILKSEDKLRFFEVPTRRVYPEVQCGGGGIRAVLLSPTGEHVMVISKHALTLLKFALSDNGTTEASGGFEVVCAVHENIRIKGGAWDEDNGAFVYSTLSHVKYLLLNGDRGIIHCLNEAIYIFKVQRGMYYYLDRCASVHVEPLNCQEYLFKLALHRRQFDQVALCVRNGQLCGNALIAYLKKKGYPEVALEFLTDKRARFHLALEVGSMDDALAAAQEINDKSAWQLLGRTALQQGHASLVEAAYQKLKEFEKLSFLYFITGHVGKLRKMLRIAELRKDYMSKFHNALLLGDAEERVQVLADVGQLALAALTAKTYGLTALYDQLRDSVKDMPLDEFSPAVPQLLMPPVPILRCTEAESSVWPSAASESASVFDQAMRATAGMKPEVAGARLYKEMVEGAASAVCTPGSGAPGPAWEEADGQDGFEVDFGEVGGGDWSDGIELPPDDAGAAPLLGMDASGRKEGLGRADAAQLSPDSATFVAKRDSPHTLWVKGTPLVADLVSAGEFGLALDTLQRRVALRNPAPLLPIFSRVYQATWAALPGLPFAPSLPLPLSETGKDGGALKPHRLVLPTSLMDDLREAHKLVTAGRFQEALGSFRHVLHSIPLAVAGNAEEEQQIHEFIEIARHYVTGMILEMARLSLGEADVSRNIELVAYFACCKMQASHLFLVLRRAMSVAWKAQNFVTTAAFARRLVNGNFLAIKGAQEEITKAKKVLMLCEQKGTDAYAINFEPSES
;
A
#
# COMPACT_ATOMS: atom_id res chain seq x y z
N GLY A 1 17.34 9.94 62.77
CA GLY A 1 16.55 8.82 63.34
C GLY A 1 16.91 7.55 62.61
N SER A 2 16.83 6.40 63.28
CA SER A 2 16.99 5.08 62.64
C SER A 2 15.74 4.76 61.82
N CYS A 3 15.90 4.51 60.53
CA CYS A 3 14.83 4.05 59.65
C CYS A 3 15.29 2.83 58.85
N HIS A 4 14.36 1.99 58.41
CA HIS A 4 14.68 0.78 57.67
C HIS A 4 14.87 1.04 56.17
N SER A 5 14.01 1.86 55.57
CA SER A 5 14.07 2.21 54.15
C SER A 5 13.50 3.60 53.91
N VAL A 6 14.11 4.34 52.99
CA VAL A 6 13.74 5.70 52.60
C VAL A 6 13.71 5.80 51.09
N ALA A 7 12.70 6.51 50.57
CA ALA A 7 12.65 6.92 49.17
C ALA A 7 12.15 8.36 49.07
N PHE A 8 12.72 9.15 48.16
CA PHE A 8 12.21 10.49 47.88
C PHE A 8 10.84 10.42 47.21
N VAL A 9 9.94 11.33 47.56
CA VAL A 9 8.61 11.47 46.97
C VAL A 9 8.55 12.75 46.14
N SER A 10 9.19 13.80 46.61
CA SER A 10 9.40 15.04 45.86
C SER A 10 10.76 15.63 46.26
N ARG A 11 11.18 16.73 45.61
CA ARG A 11 12.45 17.40 45.94
C ARG A 11 12.58 17.76 47.42
N ASN A 12 11.46 18.06 48.08
CA ASN A 12 11.44 18.52 49.47
C ASN A 12 10.82 17.49 50.44
N ARG A 13 10.39 16.32 49.97
CA ARG A 13 9.71 15.32 50.82
C ARG A 13 10.23 13.93 50.55
N PHE A 14 10.40 13.15 51.61
CA PHE A 14 10.79 11.75 51.54
C PHE A 14 9.84 10.87 52.35
N ALA A 15 9.65 9.64 51.87
CA ALA A 15 8.86 8.62 52.52
C ALA A 15 9.77 7.67 53.29
N VAL A 16 9.33 7.26 54.47
CA VAL A 16 10.08 6.45 55.42
C VAL A 16 9.24 5.27 55.88
N ILE A 17 9.91 4.12 55.99
CA ILE A 17 9.42 2.93 56.71
C ILE A 17 10.32 2.67 57.92
N ASP A 18 9.69 2.49 59.09
CA ASP A 18 10.39 2.30 60.37
C ASP A 18 10.90 0.86 60.56
N LYS A 19 10.16 -0.15 60.09
CA LYS A 19 10.49 -1.58 60.23
C LYS A 19 10.13 -2.36 58.95
N ALA A 20 10.86 -3.44 58.66
CA ALA A 20 10.48 -4.36 57.58
C ALA A 20 9.08 -4.94 57.85
N GLY A 21 8.24 -5.01 56.81
CA GLY A 21 6.84 -5.42 56.91
C GLY A 21 5.90 -4.35 57.48
N ALA A 22 6.32 -3.08 57.56
CA ALA A 22 5.44 -2.02 58.03
C ALA A 22 4.23 -1.83 57.12
N THR A 23 3.09 -1.54 57.74
CA THR A 23 1.81 -1.22 57.09
C THR A 23 1.53 0.27 57.04
N THR A 24 2.44 1.12 57.51
CA THR A 24 2.27 2.58 57.50
C THR A 24 3.49 3.28 56.90
N LEU A 25 3.23 4.25 56.02
CA LEU A 25 4.21 5.10 55.36
C LEU A 25 4.22 6.49 56.01
N GLY A 26 5.36 6.93 56.53
CA GLY A 26 5.55 8.29 57.04
C GLY A 26 6.15 9.20 55.97
N ILE A 27 5.52 10.33 55.66
CA ILE A 27 6.05 11.34 54.75
C ILE A 27 6.62 12.48 55.58
N TYR A 28 7.90 12.75 55.39
CA TYR A 28 8.65 13.77 56.12
C TYR A 28 9.11 14.88 55.16
N ASN A 29 9.24 16.09 55.69
CA ASN A 29 9.90 17.21 55.02
C ASN A 29 11.43 17.12 55.22
N MET A 30 12.22 17.90 54.48
CA MET A 30 13.70 17.92 54.63
C MET A 30 14.17 18.31 56.04
N ASN A 31 13.33 19.02 56.81
CA ASN A 31 13.57 19.35 58.22
C ASN A 31 13.28 18.19 59.19
N ASN A 32 13.01 16.97 58.70
CA ASN A 32 12.61 15.78 59.46
C ASN A 32 11.28 15.91 60.22
N GLU A 33 10.41 16.83 59.82
CA GLU A 33 9.05 16.97 60.37
C GLU A 33 8.06 16.06 59.64
N LEU A 34 7.24 15.33 60.40
CA LEU A 34 6.22 14.44 59.85
C LEU A 34 5.07 15.27 59.25
N CYS A 35 4.93 15.23 57.92
CA CYS A 35 3.86 15.91 57.22
C CYS A 35 2.56 15.09 57.20
N LYS A 36 2.66 13.79 56.89
CA LYS A 36 1.49 12.94 56.69
C LYS A 36 1.85 11.47 56.93
N LYS A 37 0.94 10.75 57.57
CA LYS A 37 0.99 9.28 57.69
C LYS A 37 -0.04 8.67 56.74
N VAL A 38 0.35 7.64 56.00
CA VAL A 38 -0.49 6.97 55.00
C VAL A 38 -0.46 5.46 55.26
N ASP A 39 -1.62 4.83 55.31
CA ASP A 39 -1.72 3.38 55.46
C ASP A 39 -1.43 2.70 54.12
N LEU A 40 -0.62 1.64 54.15
CA LEU A 40 -0.19 0.87 53.00
C LEU A 40 -1.12 -0.34 52.79
N PRO A 41 -1.36 -0.76 51.55
CA PRO A 41 -2.24 -1.89 51.23
C PRO A 41 -1.64 -3.26 51.60
N CYS A 42 -0.34 -3.32 51.91
CA CYS A 42 0.39 -4.55 52.15
C CYS A 42 1.57 -4.29 53.12
N ALA A 43 2.13 -5.37 53.66
CA ALA A 43 3.40 -5.32 54.38
C ALA A 43 4.53 -4.97 53.38
N VAL A 44 5.29 -3.93 53.65
CA VAL A 44 6.37 -3.45 52.77
C VAL A 44 7.73 -3.59 53.43
N ASP A 45 8.67 -4.20 52.72
CA ASP A 45 10.04 -4.41 53.17
C ASP A 45 10.93 -3.23 52.80
N ARG A 46 10.84 -2.73 51.56
CA ARG A 46 11.66 -1.62 51.05
C ARG A 46 10.87 -0.70 50.15
N LEU A 47 11.30 0.57 50.15
CA LEU A 47 10.83 1.61 49.26
C LEU A 47 11.86 1.86 48.15
N PHE A 48 11.37 2.08 46.94
CA PHE A 48 12.16 2.59 45.84
C PHE A 48 11.50 3.83 45.23
N PHE A 49 12.32 4.70 44.65
CA PHE A 49 11.85 5.90 43.98
C PHE A 49 10.98 5.55 42.76
N GLY A 50 9.76 6.10 42.69
CA GLY A 50 8.79 5.84 41.62
C GLY A 50 8.43 7.08 40.80
N GLY A 51 9.15 8.18 40.96
CA GLY A 51 8.83 9.49 40.37
C GLY A 51 8.20 10.47 41.37
N ASN A 52 7.78 11.62 40.87
CA ASN A 52 7.17 12.65 41.72
C ASN A 52 5.83 12.16 42.29
N ASN A 53 5.67 12.25 43.61
CA ASN A 53 4.51 11.81 44.37
C ASN A 53 4.19 10.31 44.27
N ARG A 54 5.13 9.50 43.79
CA ARG A 54 4.95 8.07 43.48
C ARG A 54 6.10 7.26 44.07
N VAL A 55 5.78 6.09 44.62
CA VAL A 55 6.74 5.20 45.29
C VAL A 55 6.51 3.77 44.84
N ILE A 56 7.60 3.02 44.65
CA ILE A 56 7.55 1.59 44.35
C ILE A 56 7.74 0.83 45.66
N LEU A 57 6.77 -0.01 46.00
CA LEU A 57 6.73 -0.80 47.21
C LEU A 57 7.23 -2.21 46.91
N LYS A 58 8.21 -2.69 47.68
CA LYS A 58 8.66 -4.09 47.65
C LYS A 58 8.02 -4.88 48.78
N SER A 59 7.38 -6.00 48.45
CA SER A 59 6.82 -6.98 49.36
C SER A 59 7.39 -8.35 48.96
N GLU A 60 8.33 -8.90 49.72
CA GLU A 60 9.04 -10.13 49.35
C GLU A 60 9.69 -10.05 47.94
N ASP A 61 9.23 -10.87 46.99
CA ASP A 61 9.64 -10.88 45.58
C ASP A 61 8.63 -10.16 44.64
N LYS A 62 7.68 -9.41 45.20
CA LYS A 62 6.66 -8.66 44.49
C LYS A 62 6.92 -7.15 44.54
N LEU A 63 6.64 -6.46 43.44
CA LEU A 63 6.65 -5.01 43.34
C LEU A 63 5.24 -4.48 43.11
N ARG A 64 4.90 -3.39 43.81
CA ARG A 64 3.66 -2.64 43.62
C ARG A 64 3.96 -1.17 43.39
N PHE A 65 3.27 -0.53 42.45
CA PHE A 65 3.34 0.91 42.26
C PHE A 65 2.29 1.59 43.15
N PHE A 66 2.69 2.65 43.87
CA PHE A 66 1.82 3.34 44.81
C PHE A 66 1.86 4.86 44.58
N GLU A 67 0.69 5.45 44.36
CA GLU A 67 0.53 6.90 44.25
C GLU A 67 0.09 7.48 45.60
N VAL A 68 0.96 8.31 46.17
CA VAL A 68 0.83 8.84 47.52
C VAL A 68 -0.37 9.79 47.72
N PRO A 69 -0.69 10.75 46.80
CA PRO A 69 -1.80 11.68 47.00
C PRO A 69 -3.17 11.01 46.87
N THR A 70 -3.35 10.16 45.86
CA THR A 70 -4.62 9.47 45.55
C THR A 70 -4.82 8.19 46.36
N ARG A 71 -3.76 7.70 47.01
CA ARG A 71 -3.69 6.36 47.66
C ARG A 71 -4.04 5.24 46.69
N ARG A 72 -3.85 5.46 45.38
CA ARG A 72 -4.13 4.47 44.35
C ARG A 72 -3.02 3.42 44.33
N VAL A 73 -3.45 2.16 44.31
CA VAL A 73 -2.57 0.98 44.25
C VAL A 73 -2.72 0.36 42.88
N TYR A 74 -1.58 0.09 42.23
CA TYR A 74 -1.54 -0.60 40.95
C TYR A 74 -1.30 -2.11 41.17
N PRO A 75 -1.63 -2.96 40.19
CA PRO A 75 -1.42 -4.41 40.25
C PRO A 75 0.02 -4.78 40.62
N GLU A 76 0.15 -5.89 41.34
CA GLU A 76 1.45 -6.44 41.72
C GLU A 76 2.14 -7.14 40.56
N VAL A 77 3.46 -7.00 40.47
CA VAL A 77 4.29 -7.78 39.54
C VAL A 77 5.25 -8.65 40.33
N GLN A 78 5.23 -9.94 40.02
CA GLN A 78 6.18 -10.91 40.54
C GLN A 78 7.48 -10.81 39.75
N CYS A 79 8.58 -10.50 40.42
CA CYS A 79 9.91 -10.50 39.81
C CYS A 79 10.65 -11.79 40.20
N GLY A 80 11.16 -12.52 39.21
CA GLY A 80 11.98 -13.72 39.45
C GLY A 80 13.43 -13.40 39.85
N GLY A 81 14.15 -14.39 40.37
CA GLY A 81 15.62 -14.34 40.46
C GLY A 81 16.25 -14.12 41.83
N GLY A 82 15.54 -14.46 42.91
CA GLY A 82 16.12 -14.60 44.26
C GLY A 82 16.36 -13.28 44.99
N GLY A 83 15.31 -12.50 45.21
CA GLY A 83 15.34 -11.25 45.95
C GLY A 83 15.69 -10.02 45.12
N ILE A 84 14.76 -9.07 45.06
CA ILE A 84 14.98 -7.76 44.42
C ILE A 84 16.01 -6.96 45.22
N ARG A 85 17.11 -6.56 44.58
CA ARG A 85 18.21 -5.80 45.19
C ARG A 85 18.09 -4.30 44.92
N ALA A 86 17.83 -3.93 43.67
CA ALA A 86 17.72 -2.55 43.24
C ALA A 86 16.63 -2.38 42.19
N VAL A 87 16.04 -1.18 42.14
CA VAL A 87 15.04 -0.76 41.17
C VAL A 87 15.46 0.61 40.65
N LEU A 88 15.67 0.74 39.34
CA LEU A 88 16.20 1.93 38.69
C LEU A 88 15.20 2.44 37.66
N LEU A 89 14.70 3.66 37.87
CA LEU A 89 13.78 4.33 36.96
C LEU A 89 14.57 4.90 35.76
N SER A 90 14.01 4.77 34.56
CA SER A 90 14.48 5.45 33.35
C SER A 90 14.48 6.97 33.56
N PRO A 91 15.38 7.73 32.92
CA PRO A 91 15.32 9.19 32.88
C PRO A 91 13.95 9.74 32.41
N THR A 92 13.28 9.03 31.50
CA THR A 92 11.94 9.40 31.00
C THR A 92 10.80 9.08 31.97
N GLY A 93 11.05 8.25 32.98
CA GLY A 93 10.03 7.82 33.95
C GLY A 93 9.06 6.73 33.46
N GLU A 94 9.19 6.27 32.21
CA GLU A 94 8.27 5.29 31.61
C GLU A 94 8.68 3.83 31.85
N HIS A 95 9.99 3.58 32.02
CA HIS A 95 10.55 2.24 32.16
C HIS A 95 11.25 2.10 33.51
N VAL A 96 11.19 0.91 34.08
CA VAL A 96 11.81 0.56 35.36
C VAL A 96 12.63 -0.70 35.19
N MET A 97 13.91 -0.64 35.55
CA MET A 97 14.80 -1.80 35.57
C MET A 97 14.87 -2.37 36.99
N VAL A 98 14.52 -3.65 37.13
CA VAL A 98 14.63 -4.39 38.38
C VAL A 98 15.84 -5.30 38.33
N ILE A 99 16.72 -5.17 39.31
CA ILE A 99 17.96 -5.96 39.42
C ILE A 99 17.83 -6.95 40.57
N SER A 100 17.85 -8.23 40.21
CA SER A 100 17.96 -9.37 41.13
C SER A 100 19.39 -9.92 41.14
N LYS A 101 19.65 -11.02 41.85
CA LYS A 101 21.00 -11.61 41.95
C LYS A 101 21.55 -12.09 40.59
N HIS A 102 20.69 -12.76 39.81
CA HIS A 102 21.01 -13.37 38.51
C HIS A 102 20.00 -13.01 37.42
N ALA A 103 19.10 -12.05 37.68
CA ALA A 103 18.07 -11.66 36.72
C ALA A 103 17.95 -10.13 36.63
N LEU A 104 17.70 -9.66 35.42
CA LEU A 104 17.26 -8.30 35.12
C LEU A 104 15.82 -8.38 34.61
N THR A 105 14.92 -7.56 35.14
CA THR A 105 13.54 -7.48 34.66
C THR A 105 13.24 -6.05 34.28
N LEU A 106 13.00 -5.83 32.99
CA LEU A 106 12.55 -4.56 32.45
C LEU A 106 11.02 -4.49 32.53
N LEU A 107 10.54 -3.48 33.24
CA LEU A 107 9.12 -3.19 33.40
C LEU A 107 8.80 -1.89 32.66
N LYS A 108 7.65 -1.83 31.97
CA LYS A 108 7.08 -0.61 31.43
C LYS A 108 5.89 -0.20 32.30
N PHE A 109 5.79 1.09 32.57
CA PHE A 109 4.66 1.65 33.28
C PHE A 109 3.57 2.05 32.28
N ALA A 110 2.43 1.36 32.30
CA ALA A 110 1.29 1.68 31.45
C ALA A 110 0.25 2.49 32.24
N LEU A 111 0.05 3.75 31.82
CA LEU A 111 -1.07 4.59 32.25
C LEU A 111 -2.25 4.32 31.31
N SER A 112 -3.29 3.60 31.77
CA SER A 112 -4.56 3.62 31.04
C SER A 112 -5.31 4.90 31.42
N ASP A 113 -5.32 5.86 30.51
CA ASP A 113 -6.18 7.06 30.59
C ASP A 113 -7.56 6.83 29.92
N ASN A 114 -7.85 5.59 29.50
CA ASN A 114 -9.18 5.24 29.01
C ASN A 114 -10.11 5.06 30.21
N GLY A 115 -11.05 5.99 30.39
CA GLY A 115 -12.00 6.09 31.49
C GLY A 115 -13.00 4.93 31.62
N THR A 116 -12.52 3.70 31.75
CA THR A 116 -13.30 2.55 32.21
C THR A 116 -12.91 2.22 33.65
N THR A 117 -13.92 1.99 34.48
CA THR A 117 -13.89 1.87 35.95
C THR A 117 -13.24 0.59 36.49
N GLU A 118 -12.25 0.02 35.79
CA GLU A 118 -11.48 -1.11 36.28
C GLU A 118 -9.98 -0.82 36.13
N ALA A 119 -9.21 -1.12 37.19
CA ALA A 119 -7.81 -0.80 37.37
C ALA A 119 -6.88 -1.48 36.34
N SER A 120 -6.90 -0.98 35.11
CA SER A 120 -6.19 -1.48 33.94
C SER A 120 -4.88 -0.72 33.66
N GLY A 121 -4.32 -0.06 34.67
CA GLY A 121 -2.96 0.49 34.64
C GLY A 121 -2.06 -0.30 35.58
N GLY A 122 -0.79 -0.50 35.23
CA GLY A 122 0.13 -1.32 36.01
C GLY A 122 1.52 -1.43 35.41
N PHE A 123 2.35 -2.30 35.99
CA PHE A 123 3.63 -2.70 35.42
C PHE A 123 3.42 -3.80 34.39
N GLU A 124 3.91 -3.60 33.19
CA GLU A 124 4.00 -4.61 32.15
C GLU A 124 5.43 -5.14 32.09
N VAL A 125 5.62 -6.45 32.13
CA VAL A 125 6.95 -7.06 31.99
C VAL A 125 7.33 -7.06 30.52
N VAL A 126 8.26 -6.18 30.14
CA VAL A 126 8.75 -6.08 28.75
C VAL A 126 9.77 -7.18 28.47
N CYS A 127 10.71 -7.39 29.39
CA CYS A 127 11.77 -8.37 29.20
C CYS A 127 12.28 -8.89 30.55
N ALA A 128 12.57 -10.18 30.63
CA ALA A 128 13.27 -10.79 31.76
C ALA A 128 14.52 -11.52 31.24
N VAL A 129 15.70 -11.09 31.69
CA VAL A 129 16.99 -11.62 31.27
C VAL A 129 17.63 -12.35 32.43
N HIS A 130 17.96 -13.63 32.23
CA HIS A 130 18.76 -14.40 33.18
C HIS A 130 20.23 -14.40 32.78
N GLU A 131 21.10 -14.20 33.77
CA GLU A 131 22.55 -14.19 33.65
C GLU A 131 23.16 -15.23 34.59
N ASN A 132 24.00 -16.13 34.04
CA ASN A 132 24.68 -17.16 34.83
C ASN A 132 25.64 -16.55 35.86
N ILE A 133 26.28 -15.43 35.48
CA ILE A 133 27.22 -14.70 36.34
C ILE A 133 26.44 -13.64 37.14
N ARG A 134 26.78 -13.49 38.42
CA ARG A 134 26.11 -12.53 39.32
C ARG A 134 26.25 -11.09 38.81
N ILE A 135 25.13 -10.38 38.79
CA ILE A 135 25.05 -8.96 38.42
C ILE A 135 25.50 -8.09 39.59
N LYS A 136 26.36 -7.11 39.33
CA LYS A 136 26.93 -6.22 40.36
C LYS A 136 26.16 -4.92 40.50
N GLY A 137 25.78 -4.31 39.39
CA GLY A 137 25.01 -3.08 39.30
C GLY A 137 24.84 -2.66 37.84
N GLY A 138 24.19 -1.53 37.62
CA GLY A 138 24.00 -0.94 36.30
C GLY A 138 23.35 0.43 36.39
N ALA A 139 23.37 1.16 35.28
CA ALA A 139 22.78 2.49 35.16
C ALA A 139 22.18 2.67 33.75
N TRP A 140 21.20 3.56 33.66
CA TRP A 140 20.64 3.98 32.37
C TRP A 140 21.60 4.96 31.69
N ASP A 141 21.79 4.80 30.38
CA ASP A 141 22.38 5.81 29.51
C ASP A 141 21.39 6.96 29.36
N GLU A 142 21.74 8.12 29.92
CA GLU A 142 20.88 9.31 29.96
C GLU A 142 20.53 9.81 28.54
N ASP A 143 21.42 9.61 27.57
CA ASP A 143 21.28 10.18 26.23
C ASP A 143 20.44 9.26 25.31
N ASN A 144 20.67 7.95 25.38
CA ASN A 144 20.09 6.99 24.41
C ASN A 144 18.98 6.10 24.99
N GLY A 145 18.90 5.97 26.32
CA GLY A 145 17.91 5.14 27.02
C GLY A 145 18.23 3.64 27.02
N ALA A 146 19.49 3.24 26.78
CA ALA A 146 19.95 1.86 26.95
C ALA A 146 20.33 1.59 28.41
N PHE A 147 20.14 0.36 28.91
CA PHE A 147 20.58 0.00 30.26
C PHE A 147 21.94 -0.71 30.22
N VAL A 148 22.95 -0.13 30.84
CA VAL A 148 24.31 -0.69 30.89
C VAL A 148 24.56 -1.28 32.27
N TYR A 149 25.02 -2.52 32.33
CA TYR A 149 25.23 -3.23 33.58
C TYR A 149 26.53 -4.02 33.60
N SER A 150 27.08 -4.20 34.80
CA SER A 150 28.29 -4.97 35.03
C SER A 150 27.97 -6.32 35.69
N THR A 151 28.63 -7.35 35.18
CA THR A 151 28.77 -8.65 35.82
C THR A 151 30.16 -8.75 36.46
N LEU A 152 30.54 -9.92 36.98
CA LEU A 152 31.91 -10.12 37.48
C LEU A 152 32.98 -9.99 36.39
N SER A 153 32.64 -10.30 35.13
CA SER A 153 33.62 -10.46 34.04
C SER A 153 33.32 -9.62 32.80
N HIS A 154 32.14 -9.02 32.69
CA HIS A 154 31.73 -8.30 31.48
C HIS A 154 30.88 -7.07 31.82
N VAL A 155 31.09 -6.00 31.05
CA VAL A 155 30.14 -4.90 30.87
C VAL A 155 29.23 -5.26 29.72
N LYS A 156 27.91 -5.19 29.94
CA LYS A 156 26.88 -5.57 28.99
C LYS A 156 25.86 -4.44 28.86
N TYR A 157 25.14 -4.43 27.74
CA TYR A 157 23.96 -3.59 27.57
C TYR A 157 22.69 -4.42 27.44
N LEU A 158 21.57 -3.79 27.77
CA LEU A 158 20.22 -4.27 27.56
C LEU A 158 19.40 -3.13 26.95
N LEU A 159 18.87 -3.35 25.74
CA LEU A 159 17.95 -2.43 25.09
C LEU A 159 16.52 -2.68 25.56
N LEU A 160 15.64 -1.71 25.33
CA LEU A 160 14.23 -1.78 25.69
C LEU A 160 13.49 -2.97 25.03
N ASN A 161 14.01 -3.47 23.91
CA ASN A 161 13.41 -4.58 23.16
C ASN A 161 13.86 -5.95 23.65
N GLY A 162 14.71 -6.00 24.69
CA GLY A 162 15.32 -7.22 25.19
C GLY A 162 16.59 -7.66 24.45
N ASP A 163 17.02 -6.91 23.42
CA ASP A 163 18.30 -7.18 22.76
C ASP A 163 19.46 -6.86 23.72
N ARG A 164 20.46 -7.76 23.76
CA ARG A 164 21.60 -7.68 24.67
C ARG A 164 22.91 -7.94 23.93
N GLY A 165 24.00 -7.40 24.47
CA GLY A 165 25.34 -7.63 23.96
C GLY A 165 26.41 -7.35 25.00
N ILE A 166 27.65 -7.69 24.67
CA ILE A 166 28.83 -7.48 25.50
C ILE A 166 29.55 -6.25 24.95
N ILE A 167 29.85 -5.28 25.80
CA ILE A 167 30.62 -4.08 25.42
C ILE A 167 32.10 -4.33 25.66
N HIS A 168 32.44 -4.81 26.85
CA HIS A 168 33.82 -4.93 27.29
C HIS A 168 33.99 -6.10 28.27
N CYS A 169 35.14 -6.76 28.21
CA CYS A 169 35.53 -7.82 29.15
C CYS A 169 36.35 -7.22 30.29
N LEU A 170 36.00 -7.57 31.51
CA LEU A 170 36.58 -7.04 32.74
C LEU A 170 37.48 -8.07 33.41
N ASN A 171 38.66 -7.62 33.86
CA ASN A 171 39.52 -8.41 34.74
C ASN A 171 39.07 -8.32 36.20
N GLU A 172 38.53 -7.16 36.60
CA GLU A 172 38.04 -6.89 37.95
C GLU A 172 36.58 -6.45 37.98
N ALA A 173 35.93 -6.65 39.12
CA ALA A 173 34.49 -6.43 39.24
C ALA A 173 34.17 -4.97 39.59
N ILE A 174 33.64 -4.25 38.61
CA ILE A 174 33.26 -2.83 38.75
C ILE A 174 31.78 -2.64 39.12
N TYR A 175 31.45 -1.51 39.73
CA TYR A 175 30.09 -1.11 40.08
C TYR A 175 29.71 0.18 39.36
N ILE A 176 28.97 0.04 38.26
CA ILE A 176 28.51 1.18 37.45
C ILE A 176 27.40 1.92 38.20
N PHE A 177 27.53 3.23 38.32
CA PHE A 177 26.51 4.08 38.95
C PHE A 177 25.97 5.18 38.03
N LYS A 178 26.68 5.56 36.96
CA LYS A 178 26.21 6.56 36.00
C LYS A 178 26.78 6.31 34.59
N VAL A 179 26.00 6.58 33.56
CA VAL A 179 26.43 6.60 32.15
C VAL A 179 25.92 7.89 31.52
N GLN A 180 26.82 8.70 30.97
CA GLN A 180 26.49 9.99 30.38
C GLN A 180 27.54 10.39 29.35
N ARG A 181 27.11 10.93 28.19
CA ARG A 181 27.97 11.44 27.10
C ARG A 181 28.97 10.39 26.59
N GLY A 182 28.53 9.14 26.45
CA GLY A 182 29.40 8.04 26.00
C GLY A 182 30.52 7.65 26.98
N MET A 183 30.47 8.16 28.22
CA MET A 183 31.37 7.75 29.30
C MET A 183 30.58 7.02 30.37
N TYR A 184 31.17 5.98 30.95
CA TYR A 184 30.59 5.29 32.09
C TYR A 184 31.43 5.51 33.35
N TYR A 185 30.73 5.77 34.45
CA TYR A 185 31.29 6.07 35.75
C TYR A 185 31.07 4.87 36.67
N TYR A 186 32.16 4.35 37.21
CA TYR A 186 32.12 3.16 38.04
C TYR A 186 32.99 3.29 39.28
N LEU A 187 32.65 2.49 40.29
CA LEU A 187 33.44 2.29 41.49
C LEU A 187 34.16 0.94 41.40
N ASP A 188 35.43 0.93 41.77
CA ASP A 188 36.17 -0.30 41.98
C ASP A 188 36.02 -0.80 43.43
N ARG A 189 36.58 -1.97 43.75
CA ARG A 189 36.57 -2.57 45.09
C ARG A 189 37.23 -1.68 46.16
N CYS A 190 38.17 -0.84 45.74
CA CYS A 190 38.84 0.16 46.58
C CYS A 190 38.00 1.43 46.82
N ALA A 191 36.76 1.49 46.31
CA ALA A 191 35.86 2.64 46.37
C ALA A 191 36.39 3.91 45.67
N SER A 192 37.36 3.76 44.76
CA SER A 192 37.80 4.82 43.86
C SER A 192 36.83 4.99 42.68
N VAL A 193 36.59 6.25 42.29
CA VAL A 193 35.75 6.60 41.14
C VAL A 193 36.61 6.64 39.88
N HIS A 194 36.21 5.88 38.87
CA HIS A 194 36.86 5.85 37.56
C HIS A 194 35.88 6.26 36.47
N VAL A 195 36.43 6.82 35.38
CA VAL A 195 35.68 7.29 34.21
C VAL A 195 36.35 6.75 32.97
N GLU A 196 35.61 5.97 32.19
CA GLU A 196 36.12 5.36 30.96
C GLU A 196 35.17 5.56 29.78
N PRO A 197 35.69 5.62 28.55
CA PRO A 197 34.87 5.70 27.35
C PRO A 197 34.13 4.37 27.11
N LEU A 198 32.84 4.47 26.83
CA LEU A 198 31.99 3.34 26.49
C LEU A 198 31.96 3.18 24.97
N ASN A 199 32.25 1.98 24.45
CA ASN A 199 32.04 1.70 23.03
C ASN A 199 30.54 1.47 22.77
N CYS A 200 29.88 2.48 22.23
CA CYS A 200 28.44 2.47 22.03
C CYS A 200 27.98 2.04 20.63
N GLN A 201 28.89 1.80 19.70
CA GLN A 201 28.55 1.68 18.28
C GLN A 201 27.56 0.55 17.99
N GLU A 202 27.76 -0.64 18.57
CA GLU A 202 26.88 -1.80 18.33
C GLU A 202 25.47 -1.58 18.86
N TYR A 203 25.33 -1.10 20.11
CA TYR A 203 23.99 -0.93 20.69
C TYR A 203 23.25 0.26 20.07
N LEU A 204 23.96 1.31 19.65
CA LEU A 204 23.36 2.44 18.95
C LEU A 204 22.90 2.06 17.55
N PHE A 205 23.66 1.23 16.84
CA PHE A 205 23.23 0.65 15.58
C PHE A 205 21.94 -0.19 15.75
N LYS A 206 21.89 -1.08 16.75
CA LYS A 206 20.68 -1.87 17.05
C LYS A 206 19.49 -1.00 17.48
N LEU A 207 19.74 0.08 18.21
CA LEU A 207 18.73 1.04 18.62
C LEU A 207 18.16 1.82 17.43
N ALA A 208 19.01 2.29 16.52
CA ALA A 208 18.61 2.99 15.29
C ALA A 208 17.78 2.09 14.37
N LEU A 209 18.18 0.81 14.22
CA LEU A 209 17.38 -0.20 13.51
C LEU A 209 16.00 -0.38 14.14
N HIS A 210 15.93 -0.48 15.46
CA HIS A 210 14.64 -0.61 16.14
C HIS A 210 13.74 0.64 15.96
N ARG A 211 14.33 1.84 16.02
CA ARG A 211 13.63 3.10 15.76
C ARG A 211 13.31 3.32 14.28
N ARG A 212 13.74 2.43 13.38
CA ARG A 212 13.61 2.54 11.92
C ARG A 212 14.25 3.82 11.36
N GLN A 213 15.32 4.29 11.98
CA GLN A 213 16.08 5.46 11.55
C GLN A 213 17.17 5.04 10.55
N PHE A 214 16.77 4.74 9.32
CA PHE A 214 17.67 4.18 8.29
C PHE A 214 18.81 5.12 7.88
N ASP A 215 18.63 6.44 7.98
CA ASP A 215 19.69 7.42 7.71
C ASP A 215 20.87 7.27 8.68
N GLN A 216 20.57 7.07 9.97
CA GLN A 216 21.59 6.86 11.00
C GLN A 216 22.25 5.49 10.85
N VAL A 217 21.48 4.47 10.45
CA VAL A 217 22.01 3.13 10.16
C VAL A 217 22.99 3.18 8.99
N ALA A 218 22.61 3.79 7.87
CA ALA A 218 23.45 3.98 6.67
C ALA A 218 24.77 4.68 7.02
N LEU A 219 24.70 5.68 7.87
CA LEU A 219 25.85 6.49 8.23
C LEU A 219 26.75 5.75 9.25
N CYS A 220 26.18 4.95 10.16
CA CYS A 220 26.91 3.99 10.98
C CYS A 220 27.60 2.89 10.15
N VAL A 221 26.99 2.43 9.05
CA VAL A 221 27.59 1.43 8.14
C VAL A 221 28.88 1.98 7.51
N ARG A 222 28.86 3.24 7.08
CA ARG A 222 30.00 3.86 6.39
C ARG A 222 31.14 4.29 7.29
N ASN A 223 30.81 4.79 8.47
CA ASN A 223 31.80 5.28 9.42
C ASN A 223 32.30 4.18 10.36
N GLY A 224 31.55 3.09 10.51
CA GLY A 224 31.79 2.07 11.53
C GLY A 224 32.69 0.93 11.07
N GLN A 225 33.70 0.61 11.89
CA GLN A 225 34.37 -0.70 11.91
C GLN A 225 33.45 -1.79 12.51
N LEU A 226 32.16 -1.76 12.17
CA LEU A 226 31.14 -2.68 12.67
C LEU A 226 31.17 -3.99 11.87
N CYS A 227 32.34 -4.65 11.82
CA CYS A 227 32.53 -5.90 11.12
C CYS A 227 32.51 -7.07 12.09
N GLY A 228 31.41 -7.83 12.09
CA GLY A 228 31.33 -9.06 12.85
C GLY A 228 30.18 -9.96 12.37
N ASN A 229 30.48 -11.25 12.22
CA ASN A 229 29.49 -12.28 11.85
C ASN A 229 28.26 -12.28 12.79
N ALA A 230 28.43 -11.83 14.05
CA ALA A 230 27.34 -11.69 15.01
C ALA A 230 26.31 -10.62 14.61
N LEU A 231 26.74 -9.52 13.98
CA LEU A 231 25.85 -8.45 13.54
C LEU A 231 25.06 -8.87 12.29
N ILE A 232 25.71 -9.55 11.35
CA ILE A 232 25.08 -10.12 10.16
C ILE A 232 24.00 -11.15 10.56
N ALA A 233 24.34 -12.06 11.49
CA ALA A 233 23.37 -13.02 12.02
C ALA A 233 22.19 -12.33 12.72
N TYR A 234 22.45 -11.23 13.43
CA TYR A 234 21.41 -10.42 14.05
C TYR A 234 20.49 -9.76 13.02
N LEU A 235 21.05 -9.13 11.99
CA LEU A 235 20.30 -8.49 10.89
C LEU A 235 19.44 -9.50 10.14
N LYS A 236 19.99 -10.68 9.84
CA LYS A 236 19.25 -11.80 9.22
C LYS A 236 18.09 -12.25 10.11
N LYS A 237 18.30 -12.39 11.42
CA LYS A 237 17.24 -12.77 12.37
C LYS A 237 16.14 -11.70 12.50
N LYS A 238 16.48 -10.42 12.39
CA LYS A 238 15.53 -9.30 12.47
C LYS A 238 14.82 -9.01 11.15
N GLY A 239 15.17 -9.72 10.07
CA GLY A 239 14.53 -9.55 8.76
C GLY A 239 15.08 -8.36 7.96
N TYR A 240 16.30 -7.92 8.22
CA TYR A 240 17.00 -6.89 7.43
C TYR A 240 18.22 -7.47 6.69
N PRO A 241 18.04 -8.45 5.78
CA PRO A 241 19.15 -9.05 5.04
C PRO A 241 19.78 -8.10 4.01
N GLU A 242 19.04 -7.10 3.51
CA GLU A 242 19.55 -6.06 2.60
C GLU A 242 20.71 -5.27 3.22
N VAL A 243 20.50 -4.74 4.43
CA VAL A 243 21.52 -3.99 5.18
C VAL A 243 22.75 -4.86 5.45
N ALA A 244 22.56 -6.16 5.64
CA ALA A 244 23.65 -7.09 5.92
C ALA A 244 24.56 -7.34 4.69
N LEU A 245 24.09 -7.11 3.46
CA LEU A 245 24.92 -7.26 2.26
C LEU A 245 26.10 -6.29 2.25
N GLU A 246 25.90 -5.06 2.71
CA GLU A 246 26.95 -4.03 2.72
C GLU A 246 28.07 -4.33 3.71
N PHE A 247 27.77 -5.07 4.78
CA PHE A 247 28.75 -5.48 5.80
C PHE A 247 29.56 -6.72 5.41
N LEU A 248 29.14 -7.45 4.38
CA LEU A 248 29.80 -8.68 3.96
C LEU A 248 31.00 -8.39 3.06
N THR A 249 32.19 -8.71 3.57
CA THR A 249 33.44 -8.73 2.80
C THR A 249 33.67 -10.07 2.09
N ASP A 250 33.15 -11.18 2.64
CA ASP A 250 33.28 -12.50 2.03
C ASP A 250 32.33 -12.64 0.84
N LYS A 251 32.92 -12.91 -0.33
CA LYS A 251 32.25 -13.01 -1.62
C LYS A 251 31.23 -14.15 -1.66
N ARG A 252 31.54 -15.30 -1.06
CA ARG A 252 30.64 -16.47 -1.05
C ARG A 252 29.44 -16.23 -0.15
N ALA A 253 29.66 -15.69 1.04
CA ALA A 253 28.59 -15.29 1.93
C ALA A 253 27.72 -14.19 1.31
N ARG A 254 28.33 -13.20 0.63
CA ARG A 254 27.63 -12.15 -0.11
C ARG A 254 26.75 -12.73 -1.22
N PHE A 255 27.26 -13.68 -2.00
CA PHE A 255 26.47 -14.37 -3.04
C PHE A 255 25.26 -15.09 -2.45
N HIS A 256 25.43 -15.89 -1.41
CA HIS A 256 24.32 -16.61 -0.79
C HIS A 256 23.29 -15.66 -0.15
N LEU A 257 23.74 -14.60 0.51
CA LEU A 257 22.82 -13.60 1.08
C LEU A 257 22.09 -12.82 -0.03
N ALA A 258 22.76 -12.49 -1.14
CA ALA A 258 22.14 -11.76 -2.25
C ALA A 258 21.01 -12.59 -2.89
N LEU A 259 21.21 -13.90 -3.02
CA LEU A 259 20.17 -14.83 -3.46
C LEU A 259 19.00 -14.92 -2.47
N GLU A 260 19.25 -14.87 -1.16
CA GLU A 260 18.19 -14.84 -0.13
C GLU A 260 17.39 -13.53 -0.14
N VAL A 261 18.06 -12.40 -0.40
CA VAL A 261 17.43 -11.07 -0.54
C VAL A 261 16.64 -10.98 -1.84
N GLY A 262 17.11 -11.66 -2.89
CA GLY A 262 16.58 -11.52 -4.25
C GLY A 262 17.20 -10.36 -5.03
N SER A 263 18.34 -9.80 -4.57
CA SER A 263 19.13 -8.84 -5.35
C SER A 263 19.94 -9.59 -6.41
N MET A 264 19.40 -9.65 -7.62
CA MET A 264 19.99 -10.45 -8.71
C MET A 264 21.22 -9.79 -9.32
N ASP A 265 21.31 -8.47 -9.30
CA ASP A 265 22.46 -7.71 -9.82
C ASP A 265 23.70 -7.92 -8.94
N ASP A 266 23.54 -7.82 -7.62
CA ASP A 266 24.62 -8.14 -6.66
C ASP A 266 25.02 -9.61 -6.74
N ALA A 267 24.05 -10.52 -6.89
CA ALA A 267 24.31 -11.95 -7.02
C ALA A 267 25.09 -12.26 -8.31
N LEU A 268 24.79 -11.57 -9.41
CA LEU A 268 25.51 -11.70 -10.68
C LEU A 268 26.94 -11.17 -10.56
N ALA A 269 27.15 -9.99 -9.97
CA ALA A 269 28.48 -9.44 -9.72
C ALA A 269 29.33 -10.38 -8.85
N ALA A 270 28.75 -10.88 -7.76
CA ALA A 270 29.43 -11.85 -6.89
C ALA A 270 29.73 -13.17 -7.61
N ALA A 271 28.81 -13.68 -8.44
CA ALA A 271 29.02 -14.90 -9.21
C ALA A 271 30.11 -14.76 -10.29
N GLN A 272 30.22 -13.59 -10.92
CA GLN A 272 31.29 -13.28 -11.87
C GLN A 272 32.66 -13.26 -11.19
N GLU A 273 32.74 -12.69 -9.98
CA GLU A 273 33.98 -12.67 -9.22
C GLU A 273 34.39 -14.06 -8.68
N ILE A 274 33.42 -14.88 -8.26
CA ILE A 274 33.68 -16.24 -7.76
C ILE A 274 34.05 -17.18 -8.92
N ASN A 275 33.37 -17.04 -10.07
CA ASN A 275 33.54 -17.84 -11.27
C ASN A 275 33.44 -19.37 -11.07
N ASP A 276 32.67 -19.82 -10.08
CA ASP A 276 32.43 -21.24 -9.79
C ASP A 276 31.21 -21.76 -10.57
N LYS A 277 31.32 -22.97 -11.16
CA LYS A 277 30.22 -23.62 -11.90
C LYS A 277 28.97 -23.82 -11.04
N SER A 278 29.14 -24.17 -9.76
CA SER A 278 28.05 -24.36 -8.81
C SER A 278 27.30 -23.07 -8.50
N ALA A 279 28.00 -21.93 -8.42
CA ALA A 279 27.41 -20.61 -8.20
C ALA A 279 26.53 -20.21 -9.39
N TRP A 280 27.03 -20.37 -10.62
CA TRP A 280 26.25 -20.09 -11.84
C TRP A 280 25.01 -21.00 -11.97
N GLN A 281 25.10 -22.27 -11.57
CA GLN A 281 23.95 -23.17 -11.54
C GLN A 281 22.89 -22.74 -10.51
N LEU A 282 23.34 -22.31 -9.33
CA LEU A 282 22.43 -21.82 -8.29
C LEU A 282 21.76 -20.53 -8.73
N LEU A 283 22.53 -19.58 -9.27
CA LEU A 283 22.04 -18.31 -9.80
C LEU A 283 21.02 -18.51 -10.93
N GLY A 284 21.29 -19.43 -11.86
CA GLY A 284 20.34 -19.75 -12.94
C GLY A 284 19.02 -20.34 -12.43
N ARG A 285 19.07 -21.21 -11.40
CA ARG A 285 17.87 -21.78 -10.78
C ARG A 285 17.04 -20.73 -10.05
N THR A 286 17.67 -19.88 -9.25
CA THR A 286 16.98 -18.80 -8.50
C THR A 286 16.43 -17.74 -9.46
N ALA A 287 17.17 -17.39 -10.52
CA ALA A 287 16.70 -16.47 -11.55
C ALA A 287 15.48 -17.01 -12.29
N LEU A 288 15.46 -18.31 -12.59
CA LEU A 288 14.32 -18.96 -13.21
C LEU A 288 13.09 -18.94 -12.29
N GLN A 289 13.27 -19.20 -10.99
CA GLN A 289 12.19 -19.10 -10.00
C GLN A 289 11.62 -17.67 -9.91
N GLN A 290 12.48 -16.65 -10.03
CA GLN A 290 12.07 -15.26 -9.98
C GLN A 290 11.55 -14.70 -11.32
N GLY A 291 11.65 -15.46 -12.42
CA GLY A 291 11.20 -15.01 -13.75
C GLY A 291 12.13 -14.01 -14.45
N HIS A 292 13.43 -13.98 -14.11
CA HIS A 292 14.43 -13.15 -14.78
C HIS A 292 15.05 -13.87 -15.98
N ALA A 293 14.38 -13.85 -17.14
CA ALA A 293 14.79 -14.65 -18.31
C ALA A 293 16.17 -14.26 -18.88
N SER A 294 16.53 -12.98 -18.86
CA SER A 294 17.82 -12.47 -19.35
C SER A 294 19.00 -13.01 -18.55
N LEU A 295 18.85 -13.09 -17.22
CA LEU A 295 19.89 -13.62 -16.35
C LEU A 295 20.01 -15.14 -16.47
N VAL A 296 18.89 -15.84 -16.64
CA VAL A 296 18.88 -17.28 -16.93
C VAL A 296 19.61 -17.57 -18.24
N GLU A 297 19.38 -16.77 -19.28
CA GLU A 297 20.10 -16.85 -20.55
C GLU A 297 21.61 -16.71 -20.33
N ALA A 298 22.06 -15.66 -19.63
CA ALA A 298 23.47 -15.44 -19.33
C ALA A 298 24.10 -16.60 -18.54
N ALA A 299 23.40 -17.12 -17.53
CA ALA A 299 23.85 -18.26 -16.73
C ALA A 299 24.00 -19.54 -17.58
N TYR A 300 23.01 -19.87 -18.42
CA TYR A 300 23.08 -21.05 -19.29
C TYR A 300 24.14 -20.92 -20.39
N GLN A 301 24.38 -19.72 -20.92
CA GLN A 301 25.49 -19.47 -21.84
C GLN A 301 26.85 -19.73 -21.17
N LYS A 302 27.06 -19.22 -19.95
CA LYS A 302 28.30 -19.46 -19.18
C LYS A 302 28.48 -20.93 -18.82
N LEU A 303 27.40 -21.63 -18.46
CA LEU A 303 27.41 -23.06 -18.13
C LEU A 303 27.49 -23.96 -19.36
N LYS A 304 27.34 -23.42 -20.57
CA LYS A 304 27.27 -24.17 -21.82
C LYS A 304 26.14 -25.22 -21.82
N GLU A 305 24.99 -24.89 -21.22
CA GLU A 305 23.80 -25.75 -21.17
C GLU A 305 22.83 -25.43 -22.32
N PHE A 306 23.16 -25.91 -23.52
CA PHE A 306 22.47 -25.50 -24.76
C PHE A 306 21.06 -26.03 -24.93
N GLU A 307 20.76 -27.24 -24.44
CA GLU A 307 19.40 -27.79 -24.51
C GLU A 307 18.39 -26.91 -23.75
N LYS A 308 18.77 -26.47 -22.54
CA LYS A 308 17.94 -25.57 -21.73
C LYS A 308 17.82 -24.19 -22.37
N LEU A 309 18.87 -23.73 -23.06
CA LEU A 309 18.88 -22.47 -23.78
C LEU A 309 17.95 -22.51 -25.00
N SER A 310 17.97 -23.59 -25.76
CA SER A 310 17.03 -23.84 -26.87
C SER A 310 15.58 -23.86 -26.40
N PHE A 311 15.31 -24.52 -25.27
CA PHE A 311 13.98 -24.55 -24.66
C PHE A 311 13.53 -23.16 -24.17
N LEU A 312 14.44 -22.39 -23.56
CA LEU A 312 14.17 -21.01 -23.16
C LEU A 312 13.78 -20.14 -24.36
N TYR A 313 14.54 -20.17 -25.44
CA TYR A 313 14.25 -19.39 -26.65
C TYR A 313 12.95 -19.80 -27.35
N PHE A 314 12.58 -21.08 -27.25
CA PHE A 314 11.30 -21.56 -27.74
C PHE A 314 10.13 -20.96 -26.95
N ILE A 315 10.21 -20.99 -25.61
CA ILE A 315 9.16 -20.43 -24.74
C ILE A 315 9.04 -18.91 -24.92
N THR A 316 10.17 -18.20 -25.01
CA THR A 316 10.14 -16.73 -25.17
C THR A 316 9.77 -16.28 -26.59
N GLY A 317 9.80 -17.19 -27.56
CA GLY A 317 9.52 -16.90 -28.97
C GLY A 317 10.68 -16.25 -29.74
N HIS A 318 11.92 -16.36 -29.26
CA HIS A 318 13.12 -15.82 -29.92
C HIS A 318 13.60 -16.71 -31.07
N VAL A 319 12.90 -16.69 -32.20
CA VAL A 319 13.22 -17.50 -33.40
C VAL A 319 14.63 -17.23 -33.93
N GLY A 320 15.10 -15.97 -33.87
CA GLY A 320 16.45 -15.60 -34.32
C GLY A 320 17.57 -16.25 -33.50
N LYS A 321 17.45 -16.24 -32.16
CA LYS A 321 18.44 -16.90 -31.28
C LYS A 321 18.37 -18.43 -31.38
N LEU A 322 17.18 -18.99 -31.59
CA LEU A 322 17.01 -20.43 -31.83
C LEU A 322 17.66 -20.89 -33.15
N ARG A 323 17.59 -20.08 -34.21
CA ARG A 323 18.33 -20.33 -35.47
C ARG A 323 19.84 -20.30 -35.26
N LYS A 324 20.35 -19.38 -34.43
CA LYS A 324 21.77 -19.38 -34.03
C LYS A 324 22.14 -20.66 -33.27
N MET A 325 21.26 -21.17 -32.40
CA MET A 325 21.48 -22.45 -31.70
C MET A 325 21.53 -23.66 -32.64
N LEU A 326 20.73 -23.65 -33.72
CA LEU A 326 20.83 -24.66 -34.78
C LEU A 326 22.23 -24.68 -35.41
N ARG A 327 22.76 -23.50 -35.77
CA ARG A 327 24.11 -23.37 -36.33
C ARG A 327 25.21 -23.78 -35.33
N ILE A 328 25.03 -23.47 -34.06
CA ILE A 328 25.96 -23.89 -32.99
C ILE A 328 25.95 -25.42 -32.82
N ALA A 329 24.79 -26.07 -32.94
CA ALA A 329 24.70 -27.54 -32.89
C ALA A 329 25.40 -28.19 -34.09
N GLU A 330 25.30 -27.59 -35.29
CA GLU A 330 26.05 -28.01 -36.49
C GLU A 330 27.56 -27.94 -36.27
N LEU A 331 28.06 -26.82 -35.75
CA LEU A 331 29.50 -26.64 -35.49
C LEU A 331 30.04 -27.67 -34.49
N ARG A 332 29.20 -28.12 -33.54
CA ARG A 332 29.56 -29.15 -32.57
C ARG A 332 29.33 -30.59 -33.04
N LYS A 333 28.72 -30.77 -34.21
CA LYS A 333 28.31 -32.08 -34.74
C LYS A 333 27.37 -32.84 -33.78
N ASP A 334 26.53 -32.11 -33.03
CA ASP A 334 25.50 -32.71 -32.20
C ASP A 334 24.19 -32.81 -32.98
N TYR A 335 23.98 -33.97 -33.63
CA TYR A 335 22.81 -34.24 -34.47
C TYR A 335 21.50 -34.23 -33.69
N MET A 336 21.51 -34.59 -32.40
CA MET A 336 20.29 -34.62 -31.59
C MET A 336 19.83 -33.22 -31.23
N SER A 337 20.76 -32.36 -30.78
CA SER A 337 20.46 -30.93 -30.57
C SER A 337 20.04 -30.24 -31.86
N LYS A 338 20.66 -30.58 -33.01
CA LYS A 338 20.27 -30.06 -34.33
C LYS A 338 18.83 -30.45 -34.67
N PHE A 339 18.47 -31.73 -34.50
CA PHE A 339 17.11 -32.23 -34.74
C PHE A 339 16.07 -31.54 -33.84
N HIS A 340 16.36 -31.42 -32.54
CA HIS A 340 15.46 -30.74 -31.60
C HIS A 340 15.26 -29.26 -31.96
N ASN A 341 16.33 -28.53 -32.29
CA ASN A 341 16.23 -27.12 -32.70
C ASN A 341 15.44 -26.95 -34.00
N ALA A 342 15.64 -27.84 -34.98
CA ALA A 342 14.89 -27.83 -36.24
C ALA A 342 13.40 -28.13 -36.00
N LEU A 343 13.09 -29.08 -35.10
CA LEU A 343 11.72 -29.39 -34.67
C LEU A 343 11.05 -28.19 -33.99
N LEU A 344 11.75 -27.52 -33.07
CA LEU A 344 11.25 -26.34 -32.35
C LEU A 344 11.09 -25.10 -33.26
N LEU A 345 11.83 -25.03 -34.37
CA LEU A 345 11.67 -24.01 -35.41
C LEU A 345 10.55 -24.35 -36.41
N GLY A 346 10.13 -25.62 -36.49
CA GLY A 346 9.25 -26.12 -37.54
C GLY A 346 9.94 -26.31 -38.90
N ASP A 347 11.27 -26.31 -38.95
CA ASP A 347 12.05 -26.43 -40.17
C ASP A 347 12.07 -27.90 -40.64
N ALA A 348 11.34 -28.21 -41.72
CA ALA A 348 11.23 -29.55 -42.27
C ALA A 348 12.45 -29.96 -43.11
N GLU A 349 13.10 -29.00 -43.77
CA GLU A 349 14.23 -29.25 -44.65
C GLU A 349 15.45 -29.67 -43.83
N GLU A 350 15.75 -28.93 -42.77
CA GLU A 350 16.85 -29.25 -41.84
C GLU A 350 16.63 -30.59 -41.12
N ARG A 351 15.38 -30.96 -40.81
CA ARG A 351 15.07 -32.29 -40.22
C ARG A 351 15.41 -33.42 -41.19
N VAL A 352 15.08 -33.27 -42.46
CA VAL A 352 15.40 -34.26 -43.51
C VAL A 352 16.91 -34.36 -43.69
N GLN A 353 17.61 -33.23 -43.71
CA GLN A 353 19.08 -33.20 -43.79
C GLN A 353 19.75 -33.88 -42.61
N VAL A 354 19.32 -33.61 -41.37
CA VAL A 354 19.86 -34.28 -40.16
C VAL A 354 19.67 -35.79 -40.22
N LEU A 355 18.49 -36.25 -40.65
CA LEU A 355 18.20 -37.68 -40.77
C LEU A 355 19.05 -38.35 -41.86
N ALA A 356 19.32 -37.64 -42.95
CA ALA A 356 20.23 -38.09 -43.99
C ALA A 356 21.68 -38.15 -43.49
N ASP A 357 22.14 -37.15 -42.74
CA ASP A 357 23.49 -37.09 -42.17
C ASP A 357 23.75 -38.23 -41.16
N VAL A 358 22.73 -38.63 -40.40
CA VAL A 358 22.78 -39.77 -39.45
C VAL A 358 22.68 -41.13 -40.17
N GLY A 359 22.38 -41.15 -41.47
CA GLY A 359 22.22 -42.36 -42.27
C GLY A 359 20.83 -43.01 -42.20
N GLN A 360 19.85 -42.35 -41.57
CA GLN A 360 18.45 -42.80 -41.51
C GLN A 360 17.67 -42.37 -42.76
N LEU A 361 18.13 -42.84 -43.93
CA LEU A 361 17.61 -42.43 -45.24
C LEU A 361 16.13 -42.74 -45.43
N ALA A 362 15.65 -43.87 -44.90
CA ALA A 362 14.23 -44.25 -44.97
C ALA A 362 13.32 -43.25 -44.22
N LEU A 363 13.75 -42.78 -43.05
CA LEU A 363 13.01 -41.79 -42.27
C LEU A 363 13.12 -40.39 -42.88
N ALA A 364 14.27 -40.04 -43.46
CA ALA A 364 14.46 -38.80 -44.21
C ALA A 364 13.54 -38.74 -45.45
N ALA A 365 13.44 -39.83 -46.22
CA ALA A 365 12.55 -39.93 -47.37
C ALA A 365 11.06 -39.90 -46.96
N LEU A 366 10.71 -40.60 -45.87
CA LEU A 366 9.34 -40.56 -45.32
C LEU A 366 8.98 -39.14 -44.86
N THR A 367 9.86 -38.47 -44.11
CA THR A 367 9.61 -37.10 -43.64
C THR A 367 9.49 -36.12 -44.81
N ALA A 368 10.37 -36.20 -45.82
CA ALA A 368 10.29 -35.38 -47.03
C ALA A 368 8.96 -35.59 -47.78
N LYS A 369 8.51 -36.85 -47.91
CA LYS A 369 7.23 -37.19 -48.53
C LYS A 369 6.04 -36.68 -47.71
N THR A 370 6.07 -36.82 -46.39
CA THR A 370 4.99 -36.34 -45.51
C THR A 370 4.88 -34.82 -45.49
N TYR A 371 5.99 -34.08 -45.61
CA TYR A 371 5.99 -32.62 -45.62
C TYR A 371 5.87 -31.99 -47.03
N GLY A 372 5.77 -32.81 -48.08
CA GLY A 372 5.62 -32.34 -49.46
C GLY A 372 6.90 -31.77 -50.09
N LEU A 373 8.08 -32.10 -49.54
CA LEU A 373 9.39 -31.66 -50.02
C LEU A 373 9.87 -32.56 -51.19
N THR A 374 9.33 -32.32 -52.39
CA THR A 374 9.58 -33.15 -53.59
C THR A 374 11.05 -33.17 -54.01
N ALA A 375 11.74 -32.03 -53.96
CA ALA A 375 13.14 -31.92 -54.39
C ALA A 375 14.11 -32.75 -53.53
N LEU A 376 13.93 -32.74 -52.20
CA LEU A 376 14.74 -33.54 -51.28
C LEU A 376 14.34 -35.02 -51.33
N TYR A 377 13.06 -35.31 -51.55
CA TYR A 377 12.58 -36.67 -51.73
C TYR A 377 13.19 -37.33 -52.96
N ASP A 378 13.25 -36.63 -54.10
CA ASP A 378 13.81 -37.19 -55.34
C ASP A 378 15.30 -37.51 -55.21
N GLN A 379 16.06 -36.74 -54.43
CA GLN A 379 17.48 -37.02 -54.12
C GLN A 379 17.66 -38.26 -53.24
N LEU A 380 16.71 -38.52 -52.33
CA LEU A 380 16.74 -39.67 -51.41
C LEU A 380 16.04 -40.91 -51.99
N ARG A 381 15.25 -40.74 -53.06
CA ARG A 381 14.49 -41.82 -53.69
C ARG A 381 15.38 -42.94 -54.22
N ASP A 382 16.57 -42.59 -54.73
CA ASP A 382 17.51 -43.55 -55.29
C ASP A 382 18.15 -44.46 -54.24
N SER A 383 18.25 -44.01 -52.98
CA SER A 383 18.88 -44.75 -51.88
C SER A 383 17.89 -45.55 -51.02
N VAL A 384 16.57 -45.41 -51.23
CA VAL A 384 15.50 -46.04 -50.42
C VAL A 384 14.58 -46.96 -51.26
N LYS A 385 14.99 -47.31 -52.50
CA LYS A 385 14.17 -48.11 -53.45
C LYS A 385 13.70 -49.47 -52.91
N ASP A 386 14.41 -50.04 -51.93
CA ASP A 386 14.14 -51.38 -51.40
C ASP A 386 13.16 -51.40 -50.21
N MET A 387 12.62 -50.25 -49.77
CA MET A 387 11.70 -50.16 -48.62
C MET A 387 10.29 -49.65 -49.02
N PRO A 388 9.20 -50.29 -48.53
CA PRO A 388 7.83 -49.85 -48.82
C PRO A 388 7.46 -48.61 -47.99
N LEU A 389 7.80 -47.41 -48.50
CA LEU A 389 7.51 -46.13 -47.83
C LEU A 389 6.02 -45.77 -47.81
N ASP A 390 5.23 -46.30 -48.75
CA ASP A 390 3.83 -45.93 -48.96
C ASP A 390 2.91 -46.48 -47.88
N GLU A 391 3.24 -47.65 -47.33
CA GLU A 391 2.48 -48.32 -46.27
C GLU A 391 2.53 -47.56 -44.93
N PHE A 392 3.61 -46.80 -44.69
CA PHE A 392 3.83 -46.05 -43.44
C PHE A 392 3.45 -44.57 -43.54
N SER A 393 2.92 -44.14 -44.69
CA SER A 393 2.51 -42.75 -44.88
C SER A 393 1.14 -42.49 -44.25
N PRO A 394 0.98 -41.44 -43.42
CA PRO A 394 -0.33 -41.09 -42.85
C PRO A 394 -1.29 -40.63 -43.95
N ALA A 395 -2.56 -41.04 -43.85
CA ALA A 395 -3.59 -40.73 -44.85
C ALA A 395 -3.83 -39.23 -45.06
N VAL A 396 -3.56 -38.40 -44.05
CA VAL A 396 -3.59 -36.93 -44.14
C VAL A 396 -2.34 -36.38 -43.45
N PRO A 397 -1.26 -36.07 -44.18
CA PRO A 397 -0.11 -35.42 -43.59
C PRO A 397 -0.46 -33.97 -43.19
N GLN A 398 -0.14 -33.59 -41.95
CA GLN A 398 -0.24 -32.21 -41.48
C GLN A 398 1.13 -31.74 -41.00
N LEU A 399 1.53 -30.54 -41.44
CA LEU A 399 2.74 -29.91 -40.95
C LEU A 399 2.52 -29.50 -39.49
N LEU A 400 3.21 -30.17 -38.57
CA LEU A 400 3.29 -29.74 -37.18
C LEU A 400 4.17 -28.50 -37.11
N MET A 401 3.54 -27.33 -37.18
CA MET A 401 4.21 -26.09 -36.80
C MET A 401 4.03 -25.87 -35.31
N PRO A 402 5.11 -25.54 -34.58
CA PRO A 402 4.95 -25.09 -33.22
C PRO A 402 4.10 -23.81 -33.18
N PRO A 403 3.25 -23.63 -32.16
CA PRO A 403 2.47 -22.41 -32.01
C PRO A 403 3.42 -21.22 -31.85
N VAL A 404 3.31 -20.23 -32.73
CA VAL A 404 4.09 -19.00 -32.62
C VAL A 404 3.49 -18.16 -31.49
N PRO A 405 4.25 -17.80 -30.44
CA PRO A 405 3.75 -16.96 -29.36
C PRO A 405 3.26 -15.61 -29.92
N ILE A 406 2.02 -15.23 -29.56
CA ILE A 406 1.44 -13.94 -29.94
C ILE A 406 2.20 -12.80 -29.25
N LEU A 407 2.57 -13.01 -27.98
CA LEU A 407 3.47 -12.15 -27.22
C LEU A 407 4.87 -12.72 -27.29
N ARG A 408 5.78 -12.00 -27.96
CA ARG A 408 7.20 -12.34 -27.98
C ARG A 408 7.87 -11.53 -26.88
N CYS A 409 8.58 -12.19 -25.97
CA CYS A 409 9.42 -11.53 -24.98
C CYS A 409 10.72 -11.06 -25.67
N THR A 410 10.61 -10.27 -26.74
CA THR A 410 11.77 -9.80 -27.51
C THR A 410 12.42 -8.56 -26.91
N GLU A 411 11.67 -7.82 -26.12
CA GLU A 411 12.10 -6.57 -25.49
C GLU A 411 12.56 -6.85 -24.05
N ALA A 412 13.59 -6.14 -23.58
CA ALA A 412 14.12 -6.31 -22.22
C ALA A 412 13.05 -6.09 -21.14
N GLU A 413 12.11 -5.16 -21.39
CA GLU A 413 11.01 -4.80 -20.48
C GLU A 413 9.91 -5.88 -20.39
N SER A 414 9.73 -6.71 -21.43
CA SER A 414 8.74 -7.80 -21.45
C SER A 414 9.33 -9.16 -21.03
N SER A 415 10.66 -9.24 -20.90
CA SER A 415 11.39 -10.47 -20.59
C SER A 415 11.66 -10.65 -19.10
N VAL A 416 11.60 -9.56 -18.33
CA VAL A 416 11.81 -9.56 -16.90
C VAL A 416 10.45 -9.48 -16.23
N TRP A 417 10.08 -10.54 -15.51
CA TRP A 417 8.94 -10.44 -14.61
C TRP A 417 9.27 -9.39 -13.55
N PRO A 418 8.41 -8.39 -13.33
CA PRO A 418 8.66 -7.39 -12.30
C PRO A 418 8.85 -8.09 -10.96
N SER A 419 9.99 -7.83 -10.32
CA SER A 419 10.31 -8.44 -9.03
C SER A 419 9.34 -7.94 -7.96
N ALA A 420 8.95 -8.83 -7.04
CA ALA A 420 8.04 -8.48 -5.94
C ALA A 420 8.67 -7.46 -4.95
N ALA A 421 9.98 -7.23 -5.04
CA ALA A 421 10.72 -6.29 -4.23
C ALA A 421 10.60 -4.87 -4.81
N SER A 422 9.56 -4.18 -4.36
CA SER A 422 9.53 -2.73 -4.17
C SER A 422 9.86 -1.86 -5.40
N GLU A 423 8.84 -1.46 -6.16
CA GLU A 423 8.91 -0.25 -7.01
C GLU A 423 9.31 1.01 -6.21
N SER A 424 9.19 0.98 -4.88
CA SER A 424 9.89 1.89 -3.99
C SER A 424 11.24 1.30 -3.61
N ALA A 425 12.36 1.75 -4.20
CA ALA A 425 13.70 1.43 -3.71
C ALA A 425 13.70 1.38 -2.17
N SER A 426 14.24 0.32 -1.57
CA SER A 426 14.24 0.10 -0.12
C SER A 426 14.52 1.42 0.58
N VAL A 427 13.74 1.76 1.62
CA VAL A 427 13.91 3.01 2.37
C VAL A 427 15.38 3.17 2.81
N PHE A 428 16.07 2.04 2.99
CA PHE A 428 17.50 1.96 3.22
C PHE A 428 18.36 2.32 1.99
N ASP A 429 18.08 1.81 0.79
CA ASP A 429 18.79 2.20 -0.44
C ASP A 429 18.68 3.70 -0.72
N GLN A 430 17.52 4.30 -0.43
CA GLN A 430 17.32 5.74 -0.55
C GLN A 430 18.19 6.50 0.48
N ALA A 431 18.26 6.02 1.72
CA ALA A 431 19.12 6.57 2.76
C ALA A 431 20.61 6.43 2.41
N MET A 432 21.02 5.30 1.82
CA MET A 432 22.38 5.08 1.33
C MET A 432 22.73 6.01 0.17
N ARG A 433 21.81 6.23 -0.78
CA ARG A 433 22.02 7.22 -1.85
C ARG A 433 22.08 8.65 -1.32
N ALA A 434 21.24 9.01 -0.35
CA ALA A 434 21.25 10.34 0.26
C ALA A 434 22.56 10.62 1.02
N THR A 435 23.14 9.60 1.65
CA THR A 435 24.43 9.72 2.35
C THR A 435 25.63 9.61 1.39
N ALA A 436 25.48 9.08 0.16
CA ALA A 436 26.54 8.88 -0.85
C ALA A 436 27.41 10.12 -1.13
N GLY A 437 26.85 11.32 -1.05
CA GLY A 437 27.58 12.58 -1.30
C GLY A 437 28.31 13.18 -0.09
N MET A 438 28.25 12.59 1.11
CA MET A 438 28.83 13.19 2.33
C MET A 438 30.24 12.67 2.60
N LYS A 439 31.19 13.59 2.85
CA LYS A 439 32.55 13.26 3.32
C LYS A 439 32.49 12.60 4.72
N PRO A 440 33.36 11.61 5.01
CA PRO A 440 33.32 10.84 6.26
C PRO A 440 33.49 11.71 7.52
N GLU A 441 34.24 12.81 7.44
CA GLU A 441 34.40 13.77 8.54
C GLU A 441 33.11 14.54 8.88
N VAL A 442 32.33 14.93 7.85
CA VAL A 442 31.05 15.63 8.01
C VAL A 442 29.96 14.66 8.47
N ALA A 443 30.02 13.41 8.00
CA ALA A 443 29.16 12.33 8.47
C ALA A 443 29.41 12.02 9.95
N GLY A 444 30.67 11.88 10.36
CA GLY A 444 31.07 11.68 11.76
C GLY A 444 30.63 12.82 12.69
N ALA A 445 30.75 14.07 12.24
CA ALA A 445 30.29 15.24 12.98
C ALA A 445 28.75 15.30 13.09
N ARG A 446 28.00 14.88 12.06
CA ARG A 446 26.53 14.76 12.11
C ARG A 446 26.07 13.65 13.06
N LEU A 447 26.72 12.48 13.06
CA LEU A 447 26.46 11.45 14.08
C LEU A 447 26.66 11.99 15.46
N TYR A 448 27.81 12.59 15.72
CA TYR A 448 28.14 13.08 17.04
C TYR A 448 27.13 14.15 17.50
N LYS A 449 26.73 15.06 16.61
CA LYS A 449 25.72 16.08 16.90
C LYS A 449 24.32 15.51 17.14
N GLU A 450 23.87 14.56 16.32
CA GLU A 450 22.56 13.93 16.47
C GLU A 450 22.50 12.97 17.68
N MET A 451 23.61 12.30 18.01
CA MET A 451 23.70 11.32 19.10
C MET A 451 23.96 11.98 20.46
N VAL A 452 24.48 13.21 20.51
CA VAL A 452 24.80 13.93 21.77
C VAL A 452 23.86 15.11 22.06
N GLU A 453 23.26 15.75 21.04
CA GLU A 453 22.42 16.97 21.23
C GLU A 453 20.94 16.80 20.80
N GLY A 454 20.54 15.65 20.25
CA GLY A 454 19.26 15.44 19.56
C GLY A 454 18.02 15.14 20.42
N ALA A 455 17.79 15.85 21.54
CA ALA A 455 16.57 15.72 22.35
C ALA A 455 15.77 17.03 22.53
N ALA A 456 15.89 17.98 21.59
CA ALA A 456 15.10 19.22 21.61
C ALA A 456 14.32 19.44 20.29
N SER A 457 13.03 19.09 20.33
CA SER A 457 11.90 19.72 19.62
C SER A 457 12.09 20.16 18.15
N ALA A 458 11.68 19.32 17.21
CA ALA A 458 11.42 19.73 15.83
C ALA A 458 10.02 20.38 15.72
N VAL A 459 9.96 21.71 15.87
CA VAL A 459 8.89 22.54 15.31
C VAL A 459 9.44 23.15 14.03
N CYS A 460 8.97 22.69 12.87
CA CYS A 460 9.31 23.30 11.57
C CYS A 460 8.10 24.08 11.05
N THR A 461 8.18 25.41 11.12
CA THR A 461 7.45 26.34 10.25
C THR A 461 8.27 26.61 8.98
N PRO A 462 7.64 26.75 7.80
CA PRO A 462 8.33 26.73 6.51
C PRO A 462 8.72 28.12 6.01
N GLY A 463 9.86 28.18 5.30
CA GLY A 463 10.14 29.23 4.33
C GLY A 463 11.51 29.90 4.49
N SER A 464 12.41 29.64 3.56
CA SER A 464 13.08 30.68 2.75
C SER A 464 14.24 30.11 1.93
N GLY A 465 14.20 30.35 0.62
CA GLY A 465 15.35 30.83 -0.16
C GLY A 465 16.52 29.88 -0.41
N ALA A 466 16.49 29.23 -1.57
CA ALA A 466 17.70 28.70 -2.20
C ALA A 466 18.60 29.84 -2.71
N PRO A 467 19.93 29.76 -2.54
CA PRO A 467 20.87 30.45 -3.40
C PRO A 467 21.61 29.42 -4.28
N GLY A 468 21.49 29.57 -5.60
CA GLY A 468 22.35 28.87 -6.56
C GLY A 468 23.68 29.60 -6.77
N PRO A 469 24.68 28.93 -7.38
CA PRO A 469 25.64 29.59 -8.25
C PRO A 469 25.69 28.87 -9.61
N ALA A 470 25.59 29.57 -10.75
CA ALA A 470 26.62 30.40 -11.38
C ALA A 470 27.81 29.57 -11.89
N TRP A 471 27.87 29.44 -13.22
CA TRP A 471 28.94 28.82 -13.98
C TRP A 471 30.09 29.81 -14.17
N GLU A 472 31.33 29.35 -13.98
CA GLU A 472 32.53 29.93 -14.61
C GLU A 472 33.53 28.80 -14.87
N GLU A 473 33.94 28.70 -16.13
CA GLU A 473 34.99 27.80 -16.65
C GLU A 473 36.38 28.35 -16.32
N ALA A 474 37.35 27.46 -16.11
CA ALA A 474 38.75 27.73 -16.36
C ALA A 474 39.49 26.41 -16.67
N ASP A 475 39.94 26.32 -17.93
CA ASP A 475 40.85 25.30 -18.45
C ASP A 475 42.21 25.32 -17.75
N GLY A 476 42.81 24.13 -17.65
CA GLY A 476 44.19 23.93 -17.23
C GLY A 476 44.64 22.51 -17.58
N GLN A 477 45.08 22.33 -18.82
CA GLN A 477 45.83 21.16 -19.30
C GLN A 477 47.17 21.03 -18.55
N ASP A 478 47.52 19.81 -18.16
CA ASP A 478 48.88 19.28 -18.26
C ASP A 478 48.83 17.74 -18.28
N GLY A 479 49.49 17.17 -19.29
CA GLY A 479 49.50 15.75 -19.58
C GLY A 479 50.61 14.98 -18.87
N PHE A 480 50.42 13.67 -18.79
CA PHE A 480 51.53 12.72 -18.61
C PHE A 480 51.14 11.36 -19.22
N GLU A 481 51.65 11.09 -20.42
CA GLU A 481 51.74 9.75 -21.02
C GLU A 481 52.84 8.95 -20.30
N VAL A 482 52.54 7.72 -19.88
CA VAL A 482 53.57 6.67 -19.78
C VAL A 482 53.00 5.34 -20.26
N ASP A 483 53.62 4.90 -21.34
CA ASP A 483 53.74 3.59 -21.97
C ASP A 483 53.69 2.38 -21.00
N PHE A 484 52.94 1.33 -21.39
CA PHE A 484 53.16 -0.03 -20.92
C PHE A 484 53.25 -0.97 -22.11
N GLY A 485 54.50 -1.36 -22.36
CA GLY A 485 54.93 -2.14 -23.50
C GLY A 485 54.40 -3.57 -23.55
N GLU A 486 54.36 -4.02 -24.79
CA GLU A 486 54.22 -5.37 -25.30
C GLU A 486 55.45 -6.23 -24.93
N VAL A 487 55.29 -7.36 -24.23
CA VAL A 487 56.04 -8.61 -24.49
C VAL A 487 55.27 -9.81 -23.93
N GLY A 488 55.00 -10.81 -24.79
CA GLY A 488 55.10 -12.22 -24.39
C GLY A 488 53.84 -13.05 -24.48
N GLY A 489 53.51 -13.51 -25.68
CA GLY A 489 52.48 -14.52 -25.94
C GLY A 489 52.85 -15.96 -25.53
N GLY A 490 51.85 -16.83 -25.70
CA GLY A 490 51.87 -18.28 -25.53
C GLY A 490 50.44 -18.76 -25.22
N ASP A 491 49.49 -18.59 -26.14
CA ASP A 491 49.02 -19.62 -27.08
C ASP A 491 48.66 -20.95 -26.40
N TRP A 492 47.36 -21.20 -26.27
CA TRP A 492 46.71 -22.39 -26.84
C TRP A 492 45.33 -21.96 -27.36
N SER A 493 45.34 -21.56 -28.61
CA SER A 493 44.18 -21.62 -29.51
C SER A 493 43.59 -23.04 -29.54
N ASP A 494 42.26 -23.15 -29.37
CA ASP A 494 41.47 -24.07 -30.20
C ASP A 494 39.96 -23.76 -30.12
N GLY A 495 39.46 -23.16 -31.20
CA GLY A 495 38.21 -23.57 -31.85
C GLY A 495 36.86 -23.14 -31.24
N ILE A 496 36.46 -21.90 -31.50
CA ILE A 496 35.24 -21.50 -32.26
C ILE A 496 35.04 -20.00 -31.99
N GLU A 497 35.54 -19.16 -32.91
CA GLU A 497 35.17 -17.76 -33.01
C GLU A 497 33.75 -17.68 -33.60
N LEU A 498 32.84 -17.05 -32.85
CA LEU A 498 31.57 -16.57 -33.41
C LEU A 498 31.88 -15.28 -34.19
N PRO A 499 31.43 -15.13 -35.45
CA PRO A 499 31.64 -13.90 -36.21
C PRO A 499 31.00 -12.69 -35.52
N PRO A 500 31.56 -11.47 -35.72
CA PRO A 500 31.30 -10.30 -34.91
C PRO A 500 29.89 -9.76 -35.10
N ASP A 501 29.37 -9.19 -34.01
CA ASP A 501 28.17 -8.36 -34.00
C ASP A 501 28.27 -7.27 -35.07
N ASP A 502 27.27 -7.21 -35.94
CA ASP A 502 27.04 -6.03 -36.76
C ASP A 502 25.57 -5.59 -36.63
N ALA A 503 25.44 -4.29 -36.37
CA ALA A 503 24.24 -3.46 -36.22
C ALA A 503 23.34 -3.66 -34.98
N GLY A 504 23.65 -2.88 -33.92
CA GLY A 504 22.60 -2.40 -33.00
C GLY A 504 22.94 -2.17 -31.53
N ALA A 505 24.21 -2.02 -31.14
CA ALA A 505 24.56 -1.59 -29.77
C ALA A 505 25.22 -0.21 -29.82
N ALA A 506 24.43 0.84 -29.57
CA ALA A 506 24.96 2.14 -29.15
C ALA A 506 25.26 2.11 -27.63
N PRO A 507 26.21 2.93 -27.15
CA PRO A 507 26.91 2.70 -25.90
C PRO A 507 26.08 3.05 -24.67
N LEU A 508 26.24 2.25 -23.62
CA LEU A 508 25.98 2.63 -22.24
C LEU A 508 26.87 3.83 -21.88
N LEU A 509 26.21 4.98 -21.62
CA LEU A 509 26.60 6.19 -20.87
C LEU A 509 26.27 7.47 -21.65
N GLY A 510 25.02 7.93 -21.49
CA GLY A 510 24.56 9.29 -21.79
C GLY A 510 23.75 9.77 -20.59
N MET A 511 24.35 10.65 -19.80
CA MET A 511 23.77 11.29 -18.64
C MET A 511 23.07 12.57 -19.12
N ASP A 512 21.77 12.48 -19.39
CA ASP A 512 20.96 13.59 -19.86
C ASP A 512 20.21 14.18 -18.65
N ALA A 513 20.78 15.24 -18.10
CA ALA A 513 20.14 16.08 -17.11
C ALA A 513 18.98 16.86 -17.75
N SER A 514 17.73 16.43 -17.55
CA SER A 514 16.53 17.30 -17.52
C SER A 514 15.25 16.56 -17.10
N GLY A 515 15.27 15.86 -15.96
CA GLY A 515 14.05 15.31 -15.34
C GLY A 515 13.40 16.28 -14.37
N ARG A 516 12.33 16.98 -14.79
CA ARG A 516 11.40 17.66 -13.88
C ARG A 516 10.72 16.59 -13.00
N LYS A 517 11.15 16.48 -11.73
CA LYS A 517 10.51 15.64 -10.72
C LYS A 517 9.26 16.33 -10.18
N GLU A 518 8.09 15.82 -10.54
CA GLU A 518 6.85 16.13 -9.85
C GLU A 518 6.84 15.42 -8.48
N GLY A 519 6.69 16.22 -7.42
CA GLY A 519 6.57 15.72 -6.06
C GLY A 519 5.19 15.12 -5.83
N LEU A 520 5.15 13.82 -5.54
CA LEU A 520 3.95 13.14 -5.07
C LEU A 520 4.03 12.95 -3.55
N GLY A 521 2.98 13.43 -2.88
CA GLY A 521 2.90 13.60 -1.45
C GLY A 521 2.83 12.30 -0.65
N ARG A 522 3.26 12.42 0.61
CA ARG A 522 3.08 11.46 1.70
C ARG A 522 1.64 10.93 1.76
N ALA A 523 1.51 9.61 1.87
CA ALA A 523 0.35 8.96 2.47
C ALA A 523 0.82 7.74 3.29
N ASP A 524 0.19 7.57 4.45
CA ASP A 524 0.66 6.78 5.58
C ASP A 524 0.76 5.27 5.36
N ALA A 525 1.78 4.68 5.98
CA ALA A 525 2.05 3.24 5.98
C ALA A 525 1.02 2.47 6.82
N ALA A 526 0.08 1.79 6.16
CA ALA A 526 -0.74 0.76 6.79
C ALA A 526 0.02 -0.59 6.79
N GLN A 527 0.10 -1.20 7.96
CA GLN A 527 0.81 -2.43 8.26
C GLN A 527 0.25 -3.63 7.46
N LEU A 528 1.12 -4.34 6.75
CA LEU A 528 0.84 -5.69 6.24
C LEU A 528 1.61 -6.71 7.11
N SER A 529 0.88 -7.68 7.63
CA SER A 529 1.37 -8.79 8.45
C SER A 529 2.27 -9.74 7.64
N PRO A 530 3.30 -10.35 8.24
CA PRO A 530 4.25 -11.20 7.54
C PRO A 530 3.72 -12.64 7.54
N ASP A 531 2.80 -12.96 6.64
CA ASP A 531 2.44 -14.37 6.35
C ASP A 531 1.84 -14.47 4.95
N SER A 532 2.68 -14.28 3.94
CA SER A 532 2.44 -14.89 2.62
C SER A 532 3.77 -15.15 1.94
N ALA A 533 4.05 -16.43 1.76
CA ALA A 533 5.18 -16.96 1.05
C ALA A 533 5.41 -16.24 -0.29
N THR A 534 6.68 -15.93 -0.53
CA THR A 534 7.39 -15.99 -1.82
C THR A 534 6.54 -16.14 -3.10
N PHE A 535 6.80 -15.21 -4.03
CA PHE A 535 6.48 -15.16 -5.47
C PHE A 535 5.22 -14.35 -5.87
N VAL A 536 5.51 -13.27 -6.61
CA VAL A 536 4.62 -12.31 -7.29
C VAL A 536 3.74 -11.46 -6.36
N ALA A 537 4.10 -10.18 -6.17
CA ALA A 537 3.22 -9.22 -5.54
C ALA A 537 1.95 -9.08 -6.39
N LYS A 538 0.79 -9.38 -5.79
CA LYS A 538 -0.48 -9.05 -6.41
C LYS A 538 -0.50 -7.54 -6.60
N ARG A 539 -0.50 -7.09 -7.86
CA ARG A 539 -0.84 -5.69 -8.17
C ARG A 539 -2.13 -5.36 -7.42
N ASP A 540 -2.20 -4.15 -6.87
CA ASP A 540 -3.42 -3.69 -6.20
C ASP A 540 -4.62 -3.95 -7.11
N SER A 541 -5.65 -4.55 -6.52
CA SER A 541 -6.85 -4.88 -7.27
C SER A 541 -7.45 -3.61 -7.89
N PRO A 542 -8.12 -3.69 -9.04
CA PRO A 542 -8.80 -2.53 -9.62
C PRO A 542 -9.75 -1.84 -8.63
N HIS A 543 -10.41 -2.62 -7.76
CA HIS A 543 -11.24 -2.12 -6.67
C HIS A 543 -10.45 -1.21 -5.72
N THR A 544 -9.28 -1.66 -5.28
CA THR A 544 -8.40 -0.88 -4.39
C THR A 544 -7.93 0.40 -5.07
N LEU A 545 -7.59 0.33 -6.35
CA LEU A 545 -7.16 1.51 -7.13
C LEU A 545 -8.28 2.54 -7.29
N TRP A 546 -9.52 2.10 -7.49
CA TRP A 546 -10.68 3.01 -7.60
C TRP A 546 -11.05 3.68 -6.28
N VAL A 547 -10.77 3.02 -5.15
CA VAL A 547 -11.00 3.57 -3.80
C VAL A 547 -9.85 4.48 -3.35
N LYS A 548 -8.66 4.36 -3.95
CA LYS A 548 -7.51 5.23 -3.62
C LYS A 548 -7.80 6.68 -4.01
N GLY A 549 -7.69 7.58 -3.04
CA GLY A 549 -7.92 9.01 -3.20
C GLY A 549 -9.21 9.48 -2.52
N THR A 550 -9.94 10.38 -3.16
CA THR A 550 -11.27 10.85 -2.70
C THR A 550 -12.35 10.24 -3.58
N PRO A 551 -12.85 9.03 -3.26
CA PRO A 551 -13.81 8.34 -4.11
C PRO A 551 -15.18 9.01 -4.07
N LEU A 552 -15.83 9.11 -5.23
CA LEU A 552 -17.24 9.51 -5.33
C LEU A 552 -18.14 8.30 -5.01
N VAL A 553 -19.43 8.57 -4.78
CA VAL A 553 -20.41 7.48 -4.54
C VAL A 553 -20.46 6.52 -5.73
N ALA A 554 -20.38 7.03 -6.95
CA ALA A 554 -20.32 6.21 -8.16
C ALA A 554 -19.08 5.29 -8.18
N ASP A 555 -17.93 5.77 -7.72
CA ASP A 555 -16.68 4.99 -7.68
C ASP A 555 -16.76 3.87 -6.63
N LEU A 556 -17.32 4.17 -5.45
CA LEU A 556 -17.55 3.18 -4.38
C LEU A 556 -18.51 2.08 -4.83
N VAL A 557 -19.59 2.44 -5.52
CA VAL A 557 -20.56 1.46 -6.06
C VAL A 557 -19.91 0.59 -7.15
N SER A 558 -19.10 1.19 -8.02
CA SER A 558 -18.36 0.45 -9.07
C SER A 558 -17.32 -0.51 -8.47
N ALA A 559 -16.70 -0.12 -7.35
CA ALA A 559 -15.79 -0.97 -6.59
C ALA A 559 -16.51 -2.07 -5.78
N GLY A 560 -17.84 -2.03 -5.64
CA GLY A 560 -18.61 -3.00 -4.84
C GLY A 560 -18.67 -2.68 -3.34
N GLU A 561 -18.13 -1.55 -2.90
CA GLU A 561 -18.15 -1.09 -1.51
C GLU A 561 -19.46 -0.37 -1.19
N PHE A 562 -20.58 -1.11 -1.24
CA PHE A 562 -21.92 -0.54 -1.04
C PHE A 562 -22.12 0.06 0.36
N GLY A 563 -21.47 -0.48 1.39
CA GLY A 563 -21.55 0.06 2.76
C GLY A 563 -21.04 1.50 2.84
N LEU A 564 -19.81 1.74 2.35
CA LEU A 564 -19.20 3.07 2.34
C LEU A 564 -19.96 4.06 1.44
N ALA A 565 -20.52 3.57 0.32
CA ALA A 565 -21.36 4.38 -0.56
C ALA A 565 -22.63 4.86 0.16
N LEU A 566 -23.31 3.96 0.88
CA LEU A 566 -24.52 4.28 1.65
C LEU A 566 -24.23 5.23 2.81
N ASP A 567 -23.13 5.02 3.56
CA ASP A 567 -22.70 5.93 4.63
C ASP A 567 -22.39 7.33 4.10
N THR A 568 -21.84 7.41 2.88
CA THR A 568 -21.58 8.69 2.21
C THR A 568 -22.87 9.38 1.78
N LEU A 569 -23.84 8.64 1.24
CA LEU A 569 -25.17 9.17 0.92
C LEU A 569 -25.97 9.58 2.16
N GLN A 570 -25.85 8.85 3.27
CA GLN A 570 -26.47 9.20 4.54
C GLN A 570 -25.89 10.51 5.09
N ARG A 571 -24.57 10.71 5.00
CA ARG A 571 -23.91 11.96 5.43
C ARG A 571 -24.22 13.16 4.52
N ARG A 572 -24.26 12.97 3.19
CA ARG A 572 -24.41 14.08 2.23
C ARG A 572 -25.85 14.43 1.89
N VAL A 573 -26.72 13.43 1.77
CA VAL A 573 -28.11 13.58 1.28
C VAL A 573 -29.14 13.20 2.36
N ALA A 574 -28.70 12.82 3.57
CA ALA A 574 -29.57 12.36 4.65
C ALA A 574 -30.47 11.18 4.25
N LEU A 575 -29.94 10.28 3.41
CA LEU A 575 -30.64 9.07 2.98
C LEU A 575 -31.03 8.21 4.21
N ARG A 576 -32.33 7.91 4.35
CA ARG A 576 -32.84 7.01 5.42
C ARG A 576 -33.22 5.63 4.93
N ASN A 577 -33.82 5.52 3.75
CA ASN A 577 -34.27 4.25 3.19
C ASN A 577 -33.48 3.92 1.92
N PRO A 578 -32.55 2.95 1.96
CA PRO A 578 -31.71 2.59 0.82
C PRO A 578 -32.36 1.59 -0.14
N ALA A 579 -33.49 0.96 0.21
CA ALA A 579 -34.09 -0.12 -0.58
C ALA A 579 -34.32 0.20 -2.08
N PRO A 580 -34.75 1.43 -2.47
CA PRO A 580 -34.95 1.77 -3.88
C PRO A 580 -33.66 1.88 -4.71
N LEU A 581 -32.49 1.99 -4.08
CA LEU A 581 -31.20 2.14 -4.77
C LEU A 581 -30.56 0.81 -5.17
N LEU A 582 -30.94 -0.30 -4.52
CA LEU A 582 -30.39 -1.63 -4.76
C LEU A 582 -30.35 -2.03 -6.26
N PRO A 583 -31.44 -1.92 -7.05
CA PRO A 583 -31.41 -2.32 -8.46
C PRO A 583 -30.47 -1.44 -9.29
N ILE A 584 -30.32 -0.17 -8.92
CA ILE A 584 -29.45 0.78 -9.62
C ILE A 584 -27.99 0.47 -9.30
N PHE A 585 -27.65 0.26 -8.03
CA PHE A 585 -26.29 -0.08 -7.58
C PHE A 585 -25.82 -1.37 -8.23
N SER A 586 -26.70 -2.37 -8.31
CA SER A 586 -26.40 -3.68 -8.90
C SER A 586 -26.12 -3.54 -10.40
N ARG A 587 -26.89 -2.71 -11.11
CA ARG A 587 -26.70 -2.44 -12.54
C ARG A 587 -25.39 -1.69 -12.81
N VAL A 588 -25.06 -0.70 -11.99
CA VAL A 588 -23.79 0.05 -12.11
C VAL A 588 -22.61 -0.89 -11.88
N TYR A 589 -22.64 -1.70 -10.82
CA TYR A 589 -21.58 -2.68 -10.54
C TYR A 589 -21.43 -3.72 -11.65
N GLN A 590 -22.51 -4.23 -12.23
CA GLN A 590 -22.42 -5.18 -13.34
C GLN A 590 -21.85 -4.55 -14.61
N ALA A 591 -22.14 -3.26 -14.87
CA ALA A 591 -21.69 -2.57 -16.06
C ALA A 591 -20.19 -2.24 -16.06
N THR A 592 -19.52 -2.27 -14.91
CA THR A 592 -18.09 -1.93 -14.79
C THR A 592 -17.16 -3.11 -15.07
N TRP A 593 -17.69 -4.33 -15.22
CA TRP A 593 -16.92 -5.55 -15.38
C TRP A 593 -17.26 -6.26 -16.69
N ALA A 594 -16.22 -6.68 -17.42
CA ALA A 594 -16.32 -7.60 -18.55
C ALA A 594 -15.67 -8.94 -18.19
N ALA A 595 -16.11 -10.03 -18.82
CA ALA A 595 -15.50 -11.35 -18.66
C ALA A 595 -14.82 -11.75 -19.97
N LEU A 596 -13.49 -11.92 -19.94
CA LEU A 596 -12.71 -12.38 -21.08
C LEU A 596 -12.45 -13.89 -20.94
N PRO A 597 -12.96 -14.74 -21.85
CA PRO A 597 -12.60 -16.16 -21.83
C PRO A 597 -11.10 -16.30 -22.14
N GLY A 598 -10.38 -16.95 -21.23
CA GLY A 598 -8.96 -17.23 -21.37
C GLY A 598 -8.70 -18.60 -22.00
N LEU A 599 -7.85 -19.39 -21.35
CA LEU A 599 -7.53 -20.75 -21.77
C LEU A 599 -8.75 -21.68 -21.68
N PRO A 600 -8.88 -22.69 -22.56
CA PRO A 600 -9.87 -23.74 -22.41
C PRO A 600 -9.74 -24.40 -21.03
N PHE A 601 -10.87 -24.65 -20.35
CA PHE A 601 -10.96 -25.19 -18.99
C PHE A 601 -10.43 -24.29 -17.85
N ALA A 602 -9.99 -23.06 -18.15
CA ALA A 602 -9.65 -22.06 -17.13
C ALA A 602 -10.85 -21.10 -16.88
N PRO A 603 -10.97 -20.50 -15.68
CA PRO A 603 -11.99 -19.49 -15.43
C PRO A 603 -11.75 -18.25 -16.30
N SER A 604 -12.84 -17.61 -16.73
CA SER A 604 -12.77 -16.33 -17.45
C SER A 604 -12.11 -15.26 -16.59
N LEU A 605 -11.28 -14.42 -17.22
CA LEU A 605 -10.60 -13.33 -16.57
C LEU A 605 -11.57 -12.14 -16.41
N PRO A 606 -11.76 -11.61 -15.19
CA PRO A 606 -12.51 -10.40 -14.98
C PRO A 606 -11.67 -9.20 -15.47
N LEU A 607 -12.19 -8.50 -16.48
CA LEU A 607 -11.59 -7.30 -17.04
C LEU A 607 -12.33 -6.07 -16.49
N PRO A 608 -11.69 -5.23 -15.65
CA PRO A 608 -12.28 -3.98 -15.23
C PRO A 608 -12.37 -3.02 -16.42
N LEU A 609 -13.56 -2.47 -16.67
CA LEU A 609 -13.73 -1.40 -17.64
C LEU A 609 -13.37 -0.09 -16.95
N SER A 610 -12.22 0.47 -17.31
CA SER A 610 -11.72 1.72 -16.76
C SER A 610 -11.57 2.79 -17.82
N GLU A 611 -11.87 4.04 -17.45
CA GLU A 611 -11.54 5.21 -18.26
C GLU A 611 -10.07 5.57 -18.00
N THR A 612 -9.23 5.45 -19.02
CA THR A 612 -7.87 6.00 -18.97
C THR A 612 -7.97 7.51 -19.17
N GLY A 613 -7.72 8.28 -18.11
CA GLY A 613 -7.53 9.72 -18.25
C GLY A 613 -6.41 10.00 -19.26
N LYS A 614 -6.58 11.05 -20.08
CA LYS A 614 -5.61 11.43 -21.13
C LYS A 614 -4.19 11.68 -20.60
N ASP A 615 -4.04 11.90 -19.30
CA ASP A 615 -2.78 12.27 -18.63
C ASP A 615 -2.38 11.26 -17.55
N GLY A 616 -2.18 9.98 -17.89
CA GLY A 616 -1.55 8.98 -16.99
C GLY A 616 -2.13 8.86 -15.57
N GLY A 617 -3.34 9.37 -15.36
CA GLY A 617 -3.92 9.60 -14.04
C GLY A 617 -4.51 8.34 -13.44
N ALA A 618 -4.79 8.40 -12.13
CA ALA A 618 -5.41 7.33 -11.35
C ALA A 618 -6.54 6.64 -12.12
N LEU A 619 -6.46 5.32 -12.24
CA LEU A 619 -7.44 4.47 -12.93
C LEU A 619 -8.83 4.75 -12.35
N LYS A 620 -9.82 5.12 -13.18
CA LYS A 620 -11.20 5.33 -12.74
C LYS A 620 -12.15 4.32 -13.39
N PRO A 621 -13.22 3.90 -12.70
CA PRO A 621 -14.18 2.97 -13.28
C PRO A 621 -14.98 3.64 -14.40
N HIS A 622 -15.43 2.84 -15.37
CA HIS A 622 -16.33 3.31 -16.43
C HIS A 622 -17.69 3.71 -15.85
N ARG A 623 -18.24 4.83 -16.36
CA ARG A 623 -19.45 5.44 -15.80
C ARG A 623 -20.69 5.09 -16.60
N LEU A 624 -21.62 4.36 -15.96
CA LEU A 624 -22.92 4.04 -16.57
C LEU A 624 -23.90 5.23 -16.58
N VAL A 625 -23.98 5.98 -15.47
CA VAL A 625 -24.93 7.08 -15.31
C VAL A 625 -24.29 8.38 -15.77
N LEU A 626 -24.61 8.77 -17.01
CA LEU A 626 -24.16 10.01 -17.63
C LEU A 626 -25.31 11.05 -17.64
N PRO A 627 -25.01 12.36 -17.65
CA PRO A 627 -26.02 13.41 -17.79
C PRO A 627 -26.90 13.23 -19.03
N THR A 628 -26.33 12.72 -20.13
CA THR A 628 -27.04 12.41 -21.37
C THR A 628 -28.07 11.29 -21.18
N SER A 629 -27.71 10.22 -20.48
CA SER A 629 -28.63 9.12 -20.15
C SER A 629 -29.80 9.63 -19.31
N LEU A 630 -29.53 10.46 -18.30
CA LEU A 630 -30.59 11.06 -17.46
C LEU A 630 -31.53 11.97 -18.27
N MET A 631 -31.00 12.69 -19.25
CA MET A 631 -31.81 13.53 -20.13
C MET A 631 -32.76 12.69 -20.99
N ASP A 632 -32.30 11.54 -21.49
CA ASP A 632 -33.13 10.65 -22.29
C ASP A 632 -34.22 9.97 -21.44
N ASP A 633 -33.90 9.55 -20.21
CA ASP A 633 -34.86 9.03 -19.24
C ASP A 633 -35.95 10.08 -18.92
N LEU A 634 -35.55 11.35 -18.73
CA LEU A 634 -36.49 12.47 -18.51
C LEU A 634 -37.40 12.71 -19.71
N ARG A 635 -36.87 12.65 -20.94
CA ARG A 635 -37.67 12.77 -22.16
C ARG A 635 -38.70 11.65 -22.26
N GLU A 636 -38.33 10.44 -21.89
CA GLU A 636 -39.24 9.29 -21.86
C GLU A 636 -40.35 9.49 -20.82
N ALA A 637 -39.99 9.95 -19.62
CA ALA A 637 -40.95 10.30 -18.57
C ALA A 637 -41.95 11.39 -19.03
N HIS A 638 -41.50 12.42 -19.73
CA HIS A 638 -42.38 13.46 -20.30
C HIS A 638 -43.36 12.90 -21.33
N LYS A 639 -42.94 11.95 -22.18
CA LYS A 639 -43.84 11.29 -23.14
C LYS A 639 -44.96 10.52 -22.42
N LEU A 640 -44.64 9.84 -21.31
CA LEU A 640 -45.63 9.12 -20.50
C LEU A 640 -46.68 10.05 -19.87
N VAL A 641 -46.27 11.25 -19.42
CA VAL A 641 -47.19 12.28 -18.91
C VAL A 641 -48.12 12.77 -20.02
N THR A 642 -47.58 13.05 -21.22
CA THR A 642 -48.38 13.45 -22.38
C THR A 642 -49.38 12.36 -22.79
N ALA A 643 -49.00 11.08 -22.63
CA ALA A 643 -49.86 9.92 -22.89
C ALA A 643 -50.90 9.64 -21.77
N GLY A 644 -50.86 10.35 -20.65
CA GLY A 644 -51.78 10.17 -19.52
C GLY A 644 -51.48 8.95 -18.64
N ARG A 645 -50.31 8.30 -18.79
CA ARG A 645 -49.90 7.15 -17.98
C ARG A 645 -49.17 7.58 -16.71
N PHE A 646 -49.91 8.15 -15.76
CA PHE A 646 -49.31 8.83 -14.60
C PHE A 646 -48.57 7.90 -13.63
N GLN A 647 -49.00 6.64 -13.47
CA GLN A 647 -48.33 5.69 -12.58
C GLN A 647 -46.96 5.24 -13.12
N GLU A 648 -46.87 4.97 -14.43
CA GLU A 648 -45.60 4.66 -15.11
C GLU A 648 -44.67 5.88 -15.10
N ALA A 649 -45.23 7.08 -15.38
CA ALA A 649 -44.47 8.33 -15.33
C ALA A 649 -43.90 8.61 -13.93
N LEU A 650 -44.68 8.40 -12.87
CA LEU A 650 -44.22 8.53 -11.48
C LEU A 650 -43.04 7.60 -11.19
N GLY A 651 -43.11 6.34 -11.63
CA GLY A 651 -42.02 5.38 -11.50
C GLY A 651 -40.75 5.84 -12.21
N SER A 652 -40.88 6.34 -13.44
CA SER A 652 -39.77 6.84 -14.24
C SER A 652 -39.12 8.10 -13.64
N PHE A 653 -39.88 9.11 -13.22
CA PHE A 653 -39.31 10.30 -12.56
C PHE A 653 -38.64 9.97 -11.22
N ARG A 654 -39.17 9.01 -10.45
CA ARG A 654 -38.50 8.51 -9.24
C ARG A 654 -37.20 7.79 -9.57
N HIS A 655 -37.18 7.00 -10.63
CA HIS A 655 -35.95 6.35 -11.10
C HIS A 655 -34.87 7.38 -11.43
N VAL A 656 -35.21 8.45 -12.18
CA VAL A 656 -34.28 9.55 -12.47
C VAL A 656 -33.75 10.17 -11.17
N LEU A 657 -34.61 10.51 -10.20
CA LEU A 657 -34.17 11.06 -8.91
C LEU A 657 -33.22 10.13 -8.14
N HIS A 658 -33.47 8.83 -8.20
CA HIS A 658 -32.63 7.82 -7.54
C HIS A 658 -31.29 7.59 -8.26
N SER A 659 -31.22 7.82 -9.57
CA SER A 659 -30.01 7.68 -10.38
C SER A 659 -29.06 8.89 -10.27
N ILE A 660 -29.60 10.09 -9.99
CA ILE A 660 -28.81 11.34 -9.90
C ILE A 660 -27.61 11.25 -8.93
N PRO A 661 -27.70 10.68 -7.72
CA PRO A 661 -26.56 10.58 -6.80
C PRO A 661 -25.37 9.75 -7.32
N LEU A 662 -25.57 8.99 -8.39
CA LEU A 662 -24.55 8.19 -9.07
C LEU A 662 -24.02 8.85 -10.35
N ALA A 663 -24.61 9.97 -10.76
CA ALA A 663 -24.11 10.75 -11.89
C ALA A 663 -22.86 11.52 -11.49
N VAL A 664 -21.86 11.54 -12.37
CA VAL A 664 -20.63 12.31 -12.16
C VAL A 664 -20.50 13.35 -13.27
N ALA A 665 -20.49 14.62 -12.89
CA ALA A 665 -20.21 15.73 -13.80
C ALA A 665 -18.71 15.83 -14.10
N GLY A 666 -18.35 15.99 -15.37
CA GLY A 666 -17.00 16.35 -15.80
C GLY A 666 -16.76 17.86 -15.78
N ASN A 667 -17.81 18.65 -16.05
CA ASN A 667 -17.76 20.11 -16.20
C ASN A 667 -18.80 20.82 -15.33
N ALA A 668 -18.59 22.11 -15.04
CA ALA A 668 -19.53 22.93 -14.29
C ALA A 668 -20.91 23.06 -14.97
N GLU A 669 -20.94 23.04 -16.31
CA GLU A 669 -22.19 23.05 -17.09
C GLU A 669 -23.03 21.78 -16.85
N GLU A 670 -22.38 20.62 -16.79
CA GLU A 670 -23.04 19.34 -16.53
C GLU A 670 -23.57 19.27 -15.08
N GLU A 671 -22.82 19.84 -14.13
CA GLU A 671 -23.28 19.95 -12.74
C GLU A 671 -24.55 20.80 -12.64
N GLN A 672 -24.59 21.95 -13.33
CA GLN A 672 -25.79 22.79 -13.37
C GLN A 672 -26.97 22.05 -14.01
N GLN A 673 -26.76 21.31 -15.09
CA GLN A 673 -27.79 20.49 -15.73
C GLN A 673 -28.36 19.42 -14.78
N ILE A 674 -27.50 18.75 -14.01
CA ILE A 674 -27.95 17.76 -13.01
C ILE A 674 -28.81 18.42 -11.94
N HIS A 675 -28.44 19.62 -11.46
CA HIS A 675 -29.27 20.37 -10.51
C HIS A 675 -30.65 20.74 -11.09
N GLU A 676 -30.69 21.14 -12.35
CA GLU A 676 -31.96 21.40 -13.06
C GLU A 676 -32.82 20.13 -13.18
N PHE A 677 -32.20 18.96 -13.41
CA PHE A 677 -32.91 17.68 -13.47
C PHE A 677 -33.54 17.30 -12.12
N ILE A 678 -32.87 17.58 -10.99
CA ILE A 678 -33.45 17.39 -9.65
C ILE A 678 -34.71 18.24 -9.49
N GLU A 679 -34.62 19.52 -9.86
CA GLU A 679 -35.73 20.45 -9.77
C GLU A 679 -36.91 20.00 -10.64
N ILE A 680 -36.67 19.64 -11.89
CA ILE A 680 -37.71 19.14 -12.80
C ILE A 680 -38.34 17.88 -12.21
N ALA A 681 -37.56 16.85 -11.90
CA ALA A 681 -38.10 15.59 -11.42
C ALA A 681 -38.87 15.74 -10.11
N ARG A 682 -38.43 16.63 -9.19
CA ARG A 682 -39.17 16.96 -7.96
C ARG A 682 -40.57 17.51 -8.24
N HIS A 683 -40.68 18.50 -9.14
CA HIS A 683 -41.99 19.10 -9.46
C HIS A 683 -42.92 18.09 -10.14
N TYR A 684 -42.39 17.25 -11.03
CA TYR A 684 -43.18 16.22 -11.69
C TYR A 684 -43.61 15.10 -10.73
N VAL A 685 -42.73 14.62 -9.84
CA VAL A 685 -43.10 13.62 -8.83
C VAL A 685 -44.21 14.14 -7.93
N THR A 686 -44.08 15.36 -7.40
CA THR A 686 -45.13 15.98 -6.57
C THR A 686 -46.44 16.12 -7.34
N GLY A 687 -46.38 16.61 -8.58
CA GLY A 687 -47.57 16.74 -9.43
C GLY A 687 -48.26 15.40 -9.72
N MET A 688 -47.50 14.35 -10.04
CA MET A 688 -48.05 13.02 -10.29
C MET A 688 -48.66 12.40 -9.01
N ILE A 689 -48.05 12.61 -7.84
CA ILE A 689 -48.62 12.16 -6.56
C ILE A 689 -49.95 12.85 -6.28
N LEU A 690 -50.03 14.17 -6.48
CA LEU A 690 -51.28 14.93 -6.31
C LEU A 690 -52.37 14.43 -7.26
N GLU A 691 -52.02 14.19 -8.52
CA GLU A 691 -52.98 13.70 -9.51
C GLU A 691 -53.43 12.26 -9.23
N MET A 692 -52.53 11.38 -8.78
CA MET A 692 -52.90 10.02 -8.35
C MET A 692 -53.80 10.04 -7.12
N ALA A 693 -53.48 10.86 -6.10
CA ALA A 693 -54.32 11.03 -4.92
C ALA A 693 -55.72 11.54 -5.31
N ARG A 694 -55.80 12.46 -6.28
CA ARG A 694 -57.05 12.97 -6.81
C ARG A 694 -57.87 11.90 -7.54
N LEU A 695 -57.24 11.05 -8.35
CA LEU A 695 -57.90 9.94 -9.04
C LEU A 695 -58.41 8.87 -8.07
N SER A 696 -57.84 8.77 -6.87
CA SER A 696 -58.31 7.85 -5.82
C SER A 696 -59.45 8.38 -4.95
N LEU A 697 -59.85 9.65 -5.09
CA LEU A 697 -60.96 10.24 -4.34
C LEU A 697 -62.32 9.79 -4.90
N GLY A 698 -63.30 9.61 -4.01
CA GLY A 698 -64.69 9.38 -4.38
C GLY A 698 -65.42 10.67 -4.79
N GLU A 699 -66.61 10.55 -5.38
CA GLU A 699 -67.40 11.70 -5.88
C GLU A 699 -67.92 12.65 -4.77
N ALA A 700 -67.85 12.25 -3.50
CA ALA A 700 -68.35 13.02 -2.36
C ALA A 700 -67.41 14.17 -1.91
N ASP A 701 -66.10 14.07 -2.16
CA ASP A 701 -65.10 15.00 -1.62
C ASP A 701 -64.77 16.14 -2.60
N VAL A 702 -65.79 16.94 -2.95
CA VAL A 702 -65.68 17.99 -3.97
C VAL A 702 -64.66 19.08 -3.58
N SER A 703 -64.65 19.51 -2.31
CA SER A 703 -63.69 20.52 -1.82
C SER A 703 -62.24 20.04 -1.94
N ARG A 704 -61.95 18.80 -1.52
CA ARG A 704 -60.61 18.21 -1.59
C ARG A 704 -60.14 17.99 -3.03
N ASN A 705 -61.05 17.65 -3.94
CA ASN A 705 -60.74 17.52 -5.36
C ASN A 705 -60.27 18.87 -5.95
N ILE A 706 -60.94 19.97 -5.59
CA ILE A 706 -60.54 21.33 -6.03
C ILE A 706 -59.18 21.71 -5.46
N GLU A 707 -58.93 21.45 -4.17
CA GLU A 707 -57.64 21.71 -3.52
C GLU A 707 -56.48 20.98 -4.22
N LEU A 708 -56.62 19.68 -4.49
CA LEU A 708 -55.56 18.90 -5.13
C LEU A 708 -55.25 19.37 -6.55
N VAL A 709 -56.26 19.76 -7.33
CA VAL A 709 -56.02 20.32 -8.67
C VAL A 709 -55.38 21.71 -8.58
N ALA A 710 -55.76 22.51 -7.59
CA ALA A 710 -55.17 23.82 -7.33
C ALA A 710 -53.68 23.70 -6.98
N TYR A 711 -53.32 22.78 -6.06
CA TYR A 711 -51.92 22.50 -5.72
C TYR A 711 -51.14 21.97 -6.93
N PHE A 712 -51.76 21.11 -7.75
CA PHE A 712 -51.11 20.61 -8.97
C PHE A 712 -50.84 21.73 -9.98
N ALA A 713 -51.73 22.72 -10.09
CA ALA A 713 -51.52 23.89 -10.94
C ALA A 713 -50.39 24.82 -10.47
N CYS A 714 -49.96 24.71 -9.20
CA CYS A 714 -48.80 25.45 -8.68
C CYS A 714 -47.46 24.76 -8.97
N CYS A 715 -47.46 23.50 -9.44
CA CYS A 715 -46.23 22.79 -9.77
C CYS A 715 -45.59 23.38 -11.04
N LYS A 716 -44.31 23.79 -10.96
CA LYS A 716 -43.53 24.28 -12.09
C LYS A 716 -43.22 23.13 -13.06
N MET A 717 -44.01 23.01 -14.12
CA MET A 717 -43.86 22.01 -15.18
C MET A 717 -43.57 22.67 -16.53
N GLN A 718 -43.25 21.86 -17.54
CA GLN A 718 -43.16 22.34 -18.91
C GLN A 718 -44.49 22.96 -19.35
N ALA A 719 -44.42 23.99 -20.18
CA ALA A 719 -45.58 24.77 -20.60
C ALA A 719 -46.71 23.91 -21.21
N SER A 720 -46.35 22.84 -21.93
CA SER A 720 -47.30 21.86 -22.50
C SER A 720 -48.14 21.16 -21.43
N HIS A 721 -47.50 20.67 -20.37
CA HIS A 721 -48.18 19.97 -19.28
C HIS A 721 -48.91 20.95 -18.35
N LEU A 722 -48.30 22.11 -18.07
CA LEU A 722 -48.94 23.15 -17.24
C LEU A 722 -50.24 23.64 -17.87
N PHE A 723 -50.28 23.81 -19.19
CA PHE A 723 -51.50 24.16 -19.92
C PHE A 723 -52.63 23.14 -19.71
N LEU A 724 -52.32 21.84 -19.77
CA LEU A 724 -53.30 20.77 -19.55
C LEU A 724 -53.84 20.78 -18.11
N VAL A 725 -52.97 21.02 -17.13
CA VAL A 725 -53.37 21.09 -15.71
C VAL A 725 -54.24 22.31 -15.44
N LEU A 726 -53.87 23.50 -15.93
CA LEU A 726 -54.67 24.72 -15.77
C LEU A 726 -56.04 24.62 -16.43
N ARG A 727 -56.12 24.02 -17.63
CA ARG A 727 -57.40 23.78 -18.31
C ARG A 727 -58.32 22.88 -17.47
N ARG A 728 -57.74 21.85 -16.85
CA ARG A 728 -58.48 20.93 -15.98
C ARG A 728 -58.91 21.61 -14.68
N ALA A 729 -58.01 22.38 -14.06
CA ALA A 729 -58.27 23.18 -12.85
C ALA A 729 -59.47 24.11 -13.05
N MET A 730 -59.45 24.88 -14.13
CA MET A 730 -60.54 25.77 -14.52
C MET A 730 -61.86 25.01 -14.68
N SER A 731 -61.84 23.85 -15.36
CA SER A 731 -63.06 23.06 -15.60
C SER A 731 -63.65 22.45 -14.34
N VAL A 732 -62.81 21.98 -13.41
CA VAL A 732 -63.24 21.37 -12.13
C VAL A 732 -63.79 22.45 -11.19
N ALA A 733 -63.07 23.56 -11.04
CA ALA A 733 -63.50 24.68 -10.19
C ALA A 733 -64.80 25.33 -10.70
N TRP A 734 -64.95 25.47 -12.03
CA TRP A 734 -66.17 26.01 -12.64
C TRP A 734 -67.39 25.12 -12.36
N LYS A 735 -67.26 23.79 -12.50
CA LYS A 735 -68.34 22.83 -12.22
C LYS A 735 -68.78 22.86 -10.76
N ALA A 736 -67.85 23.10 -9.85
CA ALA A 736 -68.13 23.21 -8.42
C ALA A 736 -68.66 24.59 -7.99
N GLN A 737 -68.86 25.53 -8.94
CA GLN A 737 -69.34 26.90 -8.68
C GLN A 737 -68.41 27.73 -7.78
N ASN A 738 -67.11 27.45 -7.80
CA ASN A 738 -66.10 28.30 -7.16
C ASN A 738 -65.56 29.33 -8.17
N PHE A 739 -66.25 30.47 -8.32
CA PHE A 739 -65.95 31.43 -9.37
C PHE A 739 -64.67 32.24 -9.14
N VAL A 740 -64.29 32.53 -7.88
CA VAL A 740 -63.09 33.33 -7.56
C VAL A 740 -61.81 32.55 -7.90
N THR A 741 -61.75 31.29 -7.48
CA THR A 741 -60.63 30.39 -7.79
C THR A 741 -60.57 30.04 -9.28
N THR A 742 -61.73 29.88 -9.93
CA THR A 742 -61.79 29.68 -11.39
C THR A 742 -61.24 30.89 -12.14
N ALA A 743 -61.55 32.11 -11.70
CA ALA A 743 -61.01 33.34 -12.29
C ALA A 743 -59.49 33.43 -12.14
N ALA A 744 -58.91 32.95 -11.05
CA ALA A 744 -57.46 32.89 -10.87
C ALA A 744 -56.79 31.94 -11.88
N PHE A 745 -57.31 30.73 -12.07
CA PHE A 745 -56.79 29.80 -13.08
C PHE A 745 -56.99 30.30 -14.51
N ALA A 746 -58.14 30.92 -14.81
CA ALA A 746 -58.39 31.52 -16.11
C ALA A 746 -57.42 32.68 -16.39
N ARG A 747 -57.12 33.54 -15.40
CA ARG A 747 -56.11 34.61 -15.52
C ARG A 747 -54.73 34.04 -15.81
N ARG A 748 -54.30 33.00 -15.08
CA ARG A 748 -53.01 32.32 -15.33
C ARG A 748 -52.95 31.66 -16.70
N LEU A 749 -54.05 31.10 -17.20
CA LEU A 749 -54.12 30.49 -18.52
C LEU A 749 -54.11 31.52 -19.66
N VAL A 750 -54.71 32.71 -19.46
CA VAL A 750 -54.70 33.81 -20.44
C VAL A 750 -53.36 34.55 -20.46
N ASN A 751 -52.73 34.75 -19.30
CA ASN A 751 -51.45 35.45 -19.18
C ASN A 751 -50.24 34.56 -19.49
N GLY A 752 -50.40 33.25 -19.50
CA GLY A 752 -49.32 32.32 -19.79
C GLY A 752 -48.97 32.24 -21.29
N ASN A 753 -47.69 32.00 -21.59
CA ASN A 753 -47.19 31.93 -22.96
C ASN A 753 -47.45 30.54 -23.59
N PHE A 754 -48.72 30.24 -23.90
CA PHE A 754 -49.16 28.93 -24.42
C PHE A 754 -49.48 28.92 -25.93
N LEU A 755 -49.21 30.02 -26.65
CA LEU A 755 -49.61 30.22 -28.05
C LEU A 755 -48.99 29.20 -29.03
N ALA A 756 -47.87 28.59 -28.68
CA ALA A 756 -47.19 27.58 -29.50
C ALA A 756 -47.86 26.18 -29.46
N ILE A 757 -48.88 25.97 -28.61
CA ILE A 757 -49.53 24.67 -28.40
C ILE A 757 -50.76 24.57 -29.30
N LYS A 758 -50.91 23.44 -30.02
CA LYS A 758 -52.07 23.17 -30.90
C LYS A 758 -53.37 23.19 -30.09
N GLY A 759 -54.35 23.98 -30.53
CA GLY A 759 -55.66 24.12 -29.88
C GLY A 759 -55.72 25.11 -28.70
N ALA A 760 -54.61 25.76 -28.35
CA ALA A 760 -54.58 26.70 -27.22
C ALA A 760 -55.40 27.98 -27.48
N GLN A 761 -55.50 28.45 -28.72
CA GLN A 761 -56.24 29.69 -29.06
C GLN A 761 -57.74 29.58 -28.76
N GLU A 762 -58.35 28.43 -29.04
CA GLU A 762 -59.76 28.18 -28.73
C GLU A 762 -60.03 28.09 -27.24
N GLU A 763 -59.13 27.45 -26.48
CA GLU A 763 -59.26 27.34 -25.02
C GLU A 763 -58.99 28.67 -24.31
N ILE A 764 -58.04 29.48 -24.81
CA ILE A 764 -57.78 30.83 -24.28
C ILE A 764 -58.98 31.75 -24.52
N THR A 765 -59.62 31.68 -25.69
CA THR A 765 -60.84 32.46 -25.96
C THR A 765 -62.02 32.02 -25.09
N LYS A 766 -62.16 30.72 -24.82
CA LYS A 766 -63.12 30.20 -23.83
C LYS A 766 -62.79 30.69 -22.41
N ALA A 767 -61.52 30.63 -21.99
CA ALA A 767 -61.08 31.09 -20.68
C ALA A 767 -61.34 32.59 -20.47
N LYS A 768 -61.15 33.44 -21.50
CA LYS A 768 -61.53 34.88 -21.45
C LYS A 768 -63.02 35.09 -21.20
N LYS A 769 -63.89 34.29 -21.83
CA LYS A 769 -65.34 34.35 -21.61
C LYS A 769 -65.72 33.90 -20.19
N VAL A 770 -65.11 32.80 -19.73
CA VAL A 770 -65.31 32.27 -18.37
C VAL A 770 -64.84 33.29 -17.32
N LEU A 771 -63.71 33.95 -17.54
CA LEU A 771 -63.16 34.96 -16.66
C LEU A 771 -64.12 36.15 -16.48
N MET A 772 -64.67 36.70 -17.57
CA MET A 772 -65.67 37.77 -17.50
C MET A 772 -66.93 37.36 -16.71
N LEU A 773 -67.38 36.11 -16.86
CA LEU A 773 -68.54 35.58 -16.13
C LEU A 773 -68.24 35.33 -14.64
N CYS A 774 -67.03 34.90 -14.31
CA CYS A 774 -66.59 34.71 -12.93
C CYS A 774 -66.49 36.05 -12.18
N GLU A 775 -65.97 37.10 -12.83
CA GLU A 775 -65.83 38.43 -12.24
C GLU A 775 -67.19 39.07 -11.92
N GLN A 776 -68.24 38.74 -12.68
CA GLN A 776 -69.61 39.20 -12.39
C GLN A 776 -70.27 38.49 -11.21
N LYS A 777 -69.93 37.22 -10.94
CA LYS A 777 -70.56 36.39 -9.90
C LYS A 777 -69.81 36.41 -8.55
N GLY A 778 -68.49 36.59 -8.56
CA GLY A 778 -67.68 36.99 -7.41
C GLY A 778 -67.76 36.16 -6.12
N THR A 779 -68.27 34.93 -6.15
CA THR A 779 -68.53 34.10 -4.96
C THR A 779 -68.04 32.67 -5.14
N ASP A 780 -67.59 32.03 -4.06
CA ASP A 780 -67.21 30.61 -4.03
C ASP A 780 -68.25 29.81 -3.23
N ALA A 781 -68.70 28.69 -3.78
CA ALA A 781 -69.69 27.81 -3.13
C ALA A 781 -69.09 26.93 -2.02
N TYR A 782 -67.83 26.55 -2.14
CA TYR A 782 -67.10 25.72 -1.18
C TYR A 782 -65.88 26.45 -0.66
N ALA A 783 -65.72 26.48 0.67
CA ALA A 783 -64.47 26.92 1.30
C ALA A 783 -63.37 25.88 1.05
N ILE A 784 -62.25 26.31 0.47
CA ILE A 784 -61.09 25.46 0.18
C ILE A 784 -59.85 26.02 0.85
N ASN A 785 -58.92 25.15 1.25
CA ASN A 785 -57.63 25.53 1.82
C ASN A 785 -56.61 25.88 0.73
N PHE A 786 -56.90 26.93 -0.05
CA PHE A 786 -56.03 27.39 -1.13
C PHE A 786 -56.19 28.90 -1.33
N GLU A 787 -55.10 29.65 -1.16
CA GLU A 787 -55.08 31.08 -1.42
C GLU A 787 -54.57 31.39 -2.83
N PRO A 788 -55.39 32.02 -3.70
CA PRO A 788 -55.02 32.33 -5.08
C PRO A 788 -54.06 33.53 -5.22
N SER A 789 -53.75 34.26 -4.15
CA SER A 789 -52.85 35.43 -4.15
C SER A 789 -51.36 35.08 -4.09
N GLU A 790 -51.00 33.87 -3.68
CA GLU A 790 -49.60 33.45 -3.49
C GLU A 790 -49.00 32.62 -4.63
N SER A 791 -49.76 32.33 -5.71
CA SER A 791 -49.35 31.43 -6.80
C SER A 791 -48.90 32.11 -8.09
#